data_AF-A0A2P8VGM9-F1
#
_entry.id   AF-A0A2P8VGM9-F1
#
_cell.length_a   1.000
_cell.length_b   1.000
_cell.length_c   1.000
_cell.angle_alpha   90.00
_cell.angle_beta   90.00
_cell.angle_gamma   90.00
#
_symmetry.space_group_name_H-M   'P 1'
#
loop_
_entity.id
_entity.type
_entity.pdbx_description
1 polymer ?
#
loop_
_entity_poly.entity_id
_entity_poly.type
_entity_poly.pdbx_seq_one_letter_code
_entity_poly.pdbx_strand_id
1 'polypeptide(L)'
;MNEATGHLTRAAEDYAVLAPYAMKTVRESVGWRLSERNGSPDFQGIEARMRAAKAHDIQICWTLLHYGWPADLTLLDPAFVPRFADFCGRVARFLAPWYDEAPVYSPINEISFTSWALGVGYFPSGEALDENAGERFKRQLVRAALAGCDAIRDADPRARFLHCDPIIYVGSGDDASSREQAAGEHAAQYDAWDMIAGRRAPELGGAGHYLDLIGANYYHDNQWQAPDRQRLPWHLGDVRRQPLHRMLDELYQRYRRPLLLAETSHVGSGRGAWIADVAAGVAQAQLDETDIVGVCLYPILDRPDWDNGSLWHHSGLWEPGHDGPDPLARRLCVPYSLALRGAQHSLSLFHSRRHSCHTGKEHSMTTLIVFSHLRWDFVYQRPQHLLSRLARYWQVLFIEEPVFEAGPAGLRYATPAPGVTVITPHTAVPAPGFHDEQIAGLLPLLTALNAEHEAPLVWFYTPMALPLLAAFRPALVVYDCMDELASFKNAPRQLLQRESALMSRADLLFTGGPSLHAAKQGRHDNAWCFPSSVDAAHFEQALDRTNGHPLQDALPHPRLGYYGVIDERMDLGLIAALADAHPSWQIVMVGPVVKIDPASLPQRENIHYFGQQPYQALPQFLAGWDVCLMPFALNASTRYISPTKVLEYMAAALPVVSTAITDVKIPYGGLVAIGHTPAEFIAGCEAALAATADERSLQAQRMRAVVDATSWDATAAAMQSLIARAMSEGEPENAGTDLASEQARRRLQSANKEEAEFTPCLILGAGPTGLSAAFHYGEEATLLERNAEVGGWCRSIESDGFTFDYAGHIMFSADPYVLDMYQLLLKDNLHWQDREAWIYSQRVYTRYPFQSALYGLPAPVIKECILGAVDARFGSAAAPLQNGSGAGGRKPEDCCADGVAPPDGDCVLTARDKSAANFETFIYQTWGAGIARHFAIPYNRKLWKVPLAEMETSWLGGRVPLPDLGQIIEGALSPVEKPIGPNARFGYPLRGGFQALMSGFLPLLKGPLVTGAEVVAIHPHEHIALLADGRSYRYEQMISTLPLPVLLRMVGDDVPPEIAAAANGLRHTSVRCVNLGIGREALTEKHWIYYPEETIFHRIFVQGNASPFCSPPGGCGLTCEISYSDKMPLPVEGQALIDRCIAECIMVGIINADDVILTASQADIPYAYVIYDHAREHNVALARAWLQQLDITLAGRYSEWEYYNSDHAFLAGKHAAEKVTAGRRLHVTGA
;
A
#
# COMPACT_ATOMS: atom_id res chain seq x y z
N MET A 1 45.95 3.53 7.69
CA MET A 1 44.47 3.42 7.70
C MET A 1 43.94 2.65 8.90
N ASN A 2 44.11 1.33 9.03
CA ASN A 2 43.54 0.58 10.17
C ASN A 2 43.95 1.10 11.56
N GLU A 3 45.15 1.69 11.68
CA GLU A 3 45.60 2.38 12.89
C GLU A 3 44.85 3.70 13.11
N ALA A 4 44.67 4.51 12.05
CA ALA A 4 43.96 5.79 12.10
C ALA A 4 42.47 5.63 12.44
N THR A 5 41.86 4.51 12.05
CA THR A 5 40.46 4.19 12.34
C THR A 5 40.28 3.37 13.63
N GLY A 6 41.38 2.96 14.29
CA GLY A 6 41.34 2.09 15.46
C GLY A 6 40.85 0.66 15.19
N HIS A 7 40.67 0.27 13.92
CA HIS A 7 40.07 -1.01 13.55
C HIS A 7 40.85 -2.22 14.09
N LEU A 8 42.20 -2.16 14.13
CA LEU A 8 43.02 -3.28 14.62
C LEU A 8 42.73 -3.66 16.08
N THR A 9 42.36 -2.69 16.92
CA THR A 9 42.08 -2.92 18.35
C THR A 9 40.60 -3.07 18.65
N ARG A 10 39.72 -2.64 17.73
CA ARG A 10 38.27 -2.60 17.93
C ARG A 10 37.47 -3.40 16.89
N ALA A 11 38.10 -4.37 16.22
CA ALA A 11 37.44 -5.22 15.21
C ALA A 11 36.16 -5.90 15.73
N ALA A 12 36.11 -6.30 17.01
CA ALA A 12 34.90 -6.86 17.60
C ALA A 12 33.74 -5.85 17.66
N GLU A 13 34.01 -4.57 17.98
CA GLU A 13 33.01 -3.51 17.94
C GLU A 13 32.55 -3.26 16.49
N ASP A 14 33.49 -3.23 15.54
CA ASP A 14 33.18 -3.03 14.12
C ASP A 14 32.31 -4.16 13.57
N TYR A 15 32.58 -5.41 13.95
CA TYR A 15 31.78 -6.56 13.53
C TYR A 15 30.41 -6.61 14.21
N ALA A 16 30.30 -6.17 15.47
CA ALA A 16 29.03 -6.10 16.17
C ALA A 16 28.03 -5.13 15.50
N VAL A 17 28.51 -3.99 15.00
CA VAL A 17 27.64 -2.98 14.36
C VAL A 17 27.13 -3.39 12.97
N LEU A 18 27.66 -4.46 12.38
CA LEU A 18 27.19 -5.01 11.11
C LEU A 18 25.91 -5.85 11.24
N ALA A 19 25.66 -6.43 12.43
CA ALA A 19 24.53 -7.34 12.65
C ALA A 19 23.15 -6.74 12.31
N PRO A 20 22.83 -5.47 12.65
CA PRO A 20 21.56 -4.83 12.27
C PRO A 20 21.34 -4.64 10.77
N TYR A 21 22.35 -4.90 9.93
CA TYR A 21 22.30 -4.83 8.47
C TYR A 21 22.43 -6.21 7.81
N ALA A 22 22.36 -7.29 8.59
CA ALA A 22 22.52 -8.67 8.11
C ALA A 22 23.80 -8.91 7.28
N MET A 23 24.85 -8.14 7.53
CA MET A 23 26.14 -8.30 6.87
C MET A 23 26.92 -9.42 7.56
N LYS A 24 27.07 -10.54 6.85
CA LYS A 24 27.70 -11.77 7.35
C LYS A 24 29.04 -12.09 6.72
N THR A 25 29.47 -11.26 5.76
CA THR A 25 30.75 -11.43 5.07
C THR A 25 31.49 -10.10 5.04
N VAL A 26 32.78 -10.12 5.38
CA VAL A 26 33.67 -8.96 5.33
C VAL A 26 34.91 -9.27 4.50
N ARG A 27 35.47 -8.26 3.84
CA ARG A 27 36.80 -8.36 3.21
C ARG A 27 37.84 -7.76 4.15
N GLU A 28 38.86 -8.53 4.49
CA GLU A 28 39.93 -8.11 5.40
C GLU A 28 41.28 -8.30 4.76
N SER A 29 42.20 -7.38 5.03
CA SER A 29 43.60 -7.60 4.67
C SER A 29 44.34 -8.31 5.79
N VAL A 30 45.06 -9.38 5.43
CA VAL A 30 46.10 -9.94 6.29
C VAL A 30 47.23 -8.91 6.45
N GLY A 31 47.63 -8.29 5.34
CA GLY A 31 48.70 -7.31 5.29
C GLY A 31 50.07 -7.99 5.36
N TRP A 32 50.48 -8.66 4.28
CA TRP A 32 51.75 -9.41 4.22
C TRP A 32 52.96 -8.67 4.82
N ARG A 33 53.13 -7.39 4.49
CA ARG A 33 54.19 -6.52 5.06
C ARG A 33 54.17 -6.43 6.59
N LEU A 34 53.00 -6.47 7.20
CA LEU A 34 52.80 -6.31 8.65
C LEU A 34 52.83 -7.65 9.40
N SER A 35 52.38 -8.70 8.73
CA SER A 35 52.28 -10.06 9.27
C SER A 35 53.51 -10.93 9.03
N GLU A 36 54.60 -10.38 8.50
CA GLU A 36 55.89 -11.08 8.39
C GLU A 36 57.00 -10.22 9.00
N ARG A 37 57.54 -10.67 10.14
CA ARG A 37 58.63 -9.99 10.86
C ARG A 37 59.85 -10.89 10.89
N ASN A 38 61.00 -10.40 10.39
CA ASN A 38 62.25 -11.16 10.31
C ASN A 38 62.11 -12.52 9.59
N GLY A 39 61.29 -12.60 8.54
CA GLY A 39 61.04 -13.84 7.78
C GLY A 39 60.16 -14.88 8.48
N SER A 40 59.54 -14.53 9.62
CA SER A 40 58.56 -15.39 10.31
C SER A 40 57.17 -14.74 10.33
N PRO A 41 56.10 -15.50 10.08
CA PRO A 41 54.75 -14.95 10.15
C PRO A 41 54.32 -14.62 11.58
N ASP A 42 53.69 -13.45 11.76
CA ASP A 42 53.00 -13.01 12.98
C ASP A 42 51.48 -13.03 12.73
N PHE A 43 50.81 -14.01 13.33
CA PHE A 43 49.38 -14.24 13.15
C PHE A 43 48.51 -13.69 14.29
N GLN A 44 49.07 -12.97 15.28
CA GLN A 44 48.31 -12.49 16.43
C GLN A 44 47.12 -11.60 16.01
N GLY A 45 47.35 -10.68 15.06
CA GLY A 45 46.29 -9.81 14.53
C GLY A 45 45.27 -10.53 13.65
N ILE A 46 45.64 -11.66 13.04
CA ILE A 46 44.72 -12.52 12.28
C ILE A 46 43.83 -13.29 13.27
N GLU A 47 44.44 -13.88 14.30
CA GLU A 47 43.73 -14.63 15.34
C GLU A 47 42.69 -13.77 16.07
N ALA A 48 43.07 -12.54 16.44
CA ALA A 48 42.16 -11.60 17.10
C ALA A 48 40.92 -11.31 16.25
N ARG A 49 41.09 -11.07 14.94
CA ARG A 49 39.98 -10.84 14.01
C ARG A 49 39.15 -12.10 13.77
N MET A 50 39.77 -13.29 13.68
CA MET A 50 39.02 -14.55 13.56
C MET A 50 38.18 -14.86 14.80
N ARG A 51 38.70 -14.60 16.02
CA ARG A 51 37.92 -14.73 17.26
C ARG A 51 36.73 -13.79 17.28
N ALA A 52 36.93 -12.52 16.89
CA ALA A 52 35.85 -11.54 16.77
C ALA A 52 34.81 -11.98 15.72
N ALA A 53 35.25 -12.41 14.54
CA ALA A 53 34.36 -12.86 13.48
C ALA A 53 33.53 -14.08 13.88
N LYS A 54 34.13 -15.08 14.54
CA LYS A 54 33.40 -16.24 15.09
C LYS A 54 32.37 -15.82 16.15
N ALA A 55 32.68 -14.84 17.00
CA ALA A 55 31.75 -14.35 18.02
C ALA A 55 30.50 -13.67 17.42
N HIS A 56 30.61 -13.13 16.20
CA HIS A 56 29.52 -12.44 15.49
C HIS A 56 28.97 -13.20 14.29
N ASP A 57 29.43 -14.44 14.08
CA ASP A 57 29.05 -15.29 12.94
C ASP A 57 29.31 -14.57 11.60
N ILE A 58 30.57 -14.15 11.40
CA ILE A 58 31.04 -13.47 10.19
C ILE A 58 32.05 -14.35 9.45
N GLN A 59 31.86 -14.48 8.15
CA GLN A 59 32.85 -15.01 7.21
C GLN A 59 33.81 -13.89 6.79
N ILE A 60 35.12 -14.14 6.92
CA ILE A 60 36.14 -13.23 6.39
C ILE A 60 36.65 -13.76 5.04
N CYS A 61 36.59 -12.91 4.01
CA CYS A 61 37.30 -13.06 2.75
C CYS A 61 38.69 -12.42 2.89
N TRP A 62 39.75 -13.22 2.87
CA TRP A 62 41.10 -12.77 3.20
C TRP A 62 41.87 -12.28 1.99
N THR A 63 42.23 -11.00 1.98
CA THR A 63 43.19 -10.43 1.04
C THR A 63 44.61 -10.56 1.61
N LEU A 64 45.46 -11.39 1.00
CA LEU A 64 46.79 -11.69 1.54
C LEU A 64 47.78 -10.55 1.26
N LEU A 65 47.84 -10.11 0.00
CA LEU A 65 48.56 -8.92 -0.44
C LEU A 65 47.53 -7.89 -0.92
N HIS A 66 47.21 -6.89 -0.09
CA HIS A 66 46.36 -5.77 -0.50
C HIS A 66 47.23 -4.74 -1.23
N TYR A 67 48.12 -4.07 -0.49
CA TYR A 67 49.22 -3.27 -1.04
C TYR A 67 50.45 -3.42 -0.14
N GLY A 68 51.63 -3.54 -0.76
CA GLY A 68 52.91 -3.64 -0.07
C GLY A 68 53.33 -5.05 0.36
N TRP A 69 54.65 -5.21 0.50
CA TRP A 69 55.36 -6.45 0.80
C TRP A 69 56.49 -6.17 1.81
N PRO A 70 57.14 -7.20 2.38
CA PRO A 70 58.28 -7.02 3.29
C PRO A 70 59.35 -6.08 2.72
N ALA A 71 59.88 -5.19 3.56
CA ALA A 71 60.76 -4.10 3.14
C ALA A 71 62.11 -4.57 2.56
N ASP A 72 62.49 -5.82 2.81
CA ASP A 72 63.68 -6.47 2.29
C ASP A 72 63.48 -7.11 0.90
N LEU A 73 62.29 -7.02 0.31
CA LEU A 73 61.97 -7.52 -1.03
C LEU A 73 61.68 -6.37 -2.00
N THR A 74 62.08 -6.58 -3.26
CA THR A 74 61.58 -5.82 -4.40
C THR A 74 60.68 -6.73 -5.25
N LEU A 75 59.72 -6.14 -5.98
CA LEU A 75 58.70 -6.93 -6.68
C LEU A 75 59.30 -7.87 -7.75
N LEU A 76 60.35 -7.44 -8.45
CA LEU A 76 61.01 -8.21 -9.51
C LEU A 76 62.11 -9.15 -8.98
N ASP A 77 62.35 -9.19 -7.67
CA ASP A 77 63.30 -10.13 -7.06
C ASP A 77 62.88 -11.59 -7.36
N PRO A 78 63.79 -12.47 -7.83
CA PRO A 78 63.49 -13.89 -8.01
C PRO A 78 62.92 -14.58 -6.76
N ALA A 79 63.22 -14.09 -5.56
CA ALA A 79 62.70 -14.61 -4.30
C ALA A 79 61.25 -14.18 -3.98
N PHE A 80 60.71 -13.18 -4.69
CA PHE A 80 59.38 -12.63 -4.40
C PHE A 80 58.27 -13.67 -4.50
N VAL A 81 58.17 -14.34 -5.65
CA VAL A 81 57.15 -15.38 -5.93
C VAL A 81 57.21 -16.55 -4.93
N PRO A 82 58.36 -17.23 -4.72
CA PRO A 82 58.42 -18.35 -3.80
C PRO A 82 58.18 -17.95 -2.35
N ARG A 83 58.64 -16.77 -1.91
CA ARG A 83 58.40 -16.30 -0.53
C ARG A 83 56.93 -15.91 -0.32
N PHE A 84 56.30 -15.29 -1.31
CA PHE A 84 54.86 -15.01 -1.26
C PHE A 84 54.03 -16.31 -1.23
N ALA A 85 54.37 -17.31 -2.06
CA ALA A 85 53.69 -18.59 -2.05
C ALA A 85 53.83 -19.32 -0.70
N ASP A 86 55.02 -19.35 -0.10
CA ASP A 86 55.23 -19.89 1.25
C ASP A 86 54.37 -19.15 2.31
N PHE A 87 54.34 -17.82 2.27
CA PHE A 87 53.48 -17.01 3.14
C PHE A 87 52.00 -17.38 2.98
N CYS A 88 51.50 -17.46 1.75
CA CYS A 88 50.14 -17.84 1.42
C CYS A 88 49.78 -19.22 1.98
N GLY A 89 50.64 -20.23 1.77
CA GLY A 89 50.43 -21.58 2.29
C GLY A 89 50.45 -21.64 3.83
N ARG A 90 51.28 -20.83 4.50
CA ARG A 90 51.31 -20.75 5.97
C ARG A 90 50.05 -20.10 6.53
N VAL A 91 49.57 -19.01 5.91
CA VAL A 91 48.33 -18.34 6.31
C VAL A 91 47.13 -19.27 6.10
N ALA A 92 47.02 -19.93 4.96
CA ALA A 92 45.95 -20.89 4.68
C ALA A 92 45.94 -22.05 5.68
N ARG A 93 47.11 -22.62 6.00
CA ARG A 93 47.23 -23.69 7.02
C ARG A 93 46.81 -23.22 8.42
N PHE A 94 47.11 -21.98 8.77
CA PHE A 94 46.70 -21.38 10.04
C PHE A 94 45.18 -21.14 10.11
N LEU A 95 44.58 -20.69 9.01
CA LEU A 95 43.16 -20.36 8.92
C LEU A 95 42.26 -21.59 8.74
N ALA A 96 42.74 -22.67 8.10
CA ALA A 96 41.94 -23.85 7.77
C ALA A 96 41.10 -24.42 8.94
N PRO A 97 41.62 -24.52 10.19
CA PRO A 97 40.84 -25.02 11.33
C PRO A 97 39.71 -24.09 11.79
N TRP A 98 39.70 -22.83 11.37
CA TRP A 98 38.67 -21.86 11.74
C TRP A 98 37.44 -21.92 10.84
N TYR A 99 37.53 -22.58 9.67
CA TYR A 99 36.44 -22.63 8.69
C TYR A 99 35.87 -24.03 8.54
N ASP A 100 34.55 -24.12 8.68
CA ASP A 100 33.78 -25.34 8.38
C ASP A 100 33.51 -25.45 6.87
N GLU A 101 33.14 -24.31 6.24
CA GLU A 101 32.94 -24.16 4.80
C GLU A 101 34.23 -23.76 4.06
N ALA A 102 34.16 -23.73 2.73
CA ALA A 102 35.26 -23.30 1.87
C ALA A 102 35.69 -21.84 2.15
N PRO A 103 36.92 -21.59 2.65
CA PRO A 103 37.42 -20.23 2.82
C PRO A 103 37.68 -19.56 1.47
N VAL A 104 37.42 -18.24 1.42
CA VAL A 104 37.67 -17.42 0.22
C VAL A 104 38.91 -16.57 0.42
N TYR A 105 39.86 -16.69 -0.50
CA TYR A 105 41.11 -15.93 -0.49
C TYR A 105 41.20 -15.04 -1.72
N SER A 106 41.67 -13.81 -1.51
CA SER A 106 42.19 -12.95 -2.56
C SER A 106 43.71 -12.92 -2.41
N PRO A 107 44.48 -13.68 -3.21
CA PRO A 107 45.93 -13.72 -3.07
C PRO A 107 46.52 -12.32 -3.20
N ILE A 108 46.18 -11.61 -4.27
CA ILE A 108 46.65 -10.26 -4.56
C ILE A 108 45.46 -9.41 -4.98
N ASN A 109 45.27 -8.26 -4.31
CA ASN A 109 44.26 -7.27 -4.67
C ASN A 109 44.72 -6.43 -5.86
N GLU A 110 43.79 -6.14 -6.77
CA GLU A 110 43.93 -5.19 -7.87
C GLU A 110 45.29 -5.25 -8.59
N ILE A 111 45.58 -6.39 -9.24
CA ILE A 111 46.83 -6.59 -9.97
C ILE A 111 46.98 -5.55 -11.09
N SER A 112 45.88 -5.22 -11.78
CA SER A 112 45.88 -4.28 -12.88
C SER A 112 46.12 -2.84 -12.39
N PHE A 113 45.44 -2.42 -11.32
CA PHE A 113 45.69 -1.10 -10.71
C PHE A 113 47.11 -1.01 -10.12
N THR A 114 47.55 -2.01 -9.36
CA THR A 114 48.88 -2.02 -8.73
C THR A 114 49.99 -1.95 -9.78
N SER A 115 49.88 -2.74 -10.86
CA SER A 115 50.87 -2.74 -11.94
C SER A 115 50.89 -1.41 -12.71
N TRP A 116 49.73 -0.80 -12.95
CA TRP A 116 49.63 0.55 -13.52
C TRP A 116 50.27 1.59 -12.59
N ALA A 117 49.90 1.62 -11.31
CA ALA A 117 50.40 2.56 -10.31
C ALA A 117 51.93 2.50 -10.17
N LEU A 118 52.52 1.31 -10.20
CA LEU A 118 53.97 1.12 -10.22
C LEU A 118 54.58 1.59 -11.56
N GLY A 119 53.94 1.28 -12.68
CA GLY A 119 54.44 1.63 -14.02
C GLY A 119 54.47 3.13 -14.30
N VAL A 120 53.54 3.90 -13.72
CA VAL A 120 53.48 5.37 -13.85
C VAL A 120 54.20 6.10 -12.71
N GLY A 121 54.77 5.37 -11.74
CA GLY A 121 55.47 5.95 -10.59
C GLY A 121 54.57 6.53 -9.50
N TYR A 122 53.27 6.21 -9.51
CA TYR A 122 52.35 6.54 -8.41
C TYR A 122 52.70 5.76 -7.13
N PHE A 123 53.08 4.49 -7.28
CA PHE A 123 53.69 3.71 -6.20
C PHE A 123 55.20 3.60 -6.41
N PRO A 124 56.00 3.66 -5.32
CA PRO A 124 57.44 3.51 -5.44
C PRO A 124 57.79 2.07 -5.85
N SER A 125 58.42 1.92 -7.02
CA SER A 125 58.81 0.61 -7.56
C SER A 125 60.23 0.18 -7.19
N GLY A 126 61.11 1.13 -6.89
CA GLY A 126 62.55 0.89 -6.69
C GLY A 126 63.31 0.55 -7.97
N GLU A 127 62.65 0.61 -9.13
CA GLU A 127 63.16 0.19 -10.45
C GLU A 127 63.06 1.34 -11.46
N ALA A 128 63.86 1.28 -12.54
CA ALA A 128 63.75 2.24 -13.62
C ALA A 128 62.43 2.05 -14.40
N LEU A 129 61.67 3.12 -14.54
CA LEU A 129 60.41 3.13 -15.30
C LEU A 129 60.71 3.25 -16.80
N ASP A 130 60.28 2.26 -17.58
CA ASP A 130 60.26 2.26 -19.04
C ASP A 130 58.84 1.94 -19.53
N GLU A 131 58.61 2.03 -20.85
CA GLU A 131 57.29 1.82 -21.46
C GLU A 131 56.69 0.43 -21.16
N ASN A 132 57.51 -0.57 -20.81
CA ASN A 132 57.09 -1.93 -20.51
C ASN A 132 57.07 -2.26 -19.00
N ALA A 133 57.38 -1.29 -18.13
CA ALA A 133 57.48 -1.53 -16.69
C ALA A 133 56.16 -2.06 -16.11
N GLY A 134 55.02 -1.47 -16.48
CA GLY A 134 53.70 -1.92 -16.05
C GLY A 134 53.40 -3.37 -16.42
N GLU A 135 53.69 -3.80 -17.66
CA GLU A 135 53.51 -5.20 -18.09
C GLU A 135 54.43 -6.15 -17.33
N ARG A 136 55.69 -5.77 -17.06
CA ARG A 136 56.61 -6.59 -16.24
C ARG A 136 56.07 -6.80 -14.83
N PHE A 137 55.61 -5.73 -14.18
CA PHE A 137 55.01 -5.81 -12.84
C PHE A 137 53.74 -6.65 -12.85
N LYS A 138 52.85 -6.46 -13.83
CA LYS A 138 51.61 -7.25 -13.99
C LYS A 138 51.91 -8.74 -14.08
N ARG A 139 52.81 -9.15 -14.98
CA ARG A 139 53.20 -10.55 -15.17
C ARG A 139 53.82 -11.16 -13.90
N GLN A 140 54.63 -10.40 -13.18
CA GLN A 140 55.24 -10.88 -11.93
C GLN A 140 54.21 -11.06 -10.80
N LEU A 141 53.27 -10.13 -10.67
CA LEU A 141 52.15 -10.25 -9.73
C LEU A 141 51.25 -11.43 -10.10
N VAL A 142 50.97 -11.67 -11.38
CA VAL A 142 50.21 -12.86 -11.81
C VAL A 142 50.95 -14.15 -11.44
N ARG A 143 52.27 -14.24 -11.66
CA ARG A 143 53.05 -15.42 -11.21
C ARG A 143 52.95 -15.64 -9.71
N ALA A 144 53.06 -14.57 -8.93
CA ALA A 144 52.92 -14.62 -7.48
C ALA A 144 51.51 -15.05 -7.06
N ALA A 145 50.46 -14.55 -7.72
CA ALA A 145 49.08 -14.94 -7.48
C ALA A 145 48.85 -16.43 -7.77
N LEU A 146 49.29 -16.94 -8.92
CA LEU A 146 49.16 -18.35 -9.31
C LEU A 146 49.90 -19.28 -8.33
N ALA A 147 51.17 -18.98 -8.02
CA ALA A 147 51.94 -19.76 -7.05
C ALA A 147 51.33 -19.69 -5.64
N GLY A 148 50.76 -18.54 -5.26
CA GLY A 148 49.99 -18.38 -4.03
C GLY A 148 48.75 -19.25 -4.01
N CYS A 149 47.98 -19.31 -5.10
CA CYS A 149 46.81 -20.18 -5.22
C CYS A 149 47.17 -21.66 -5.05
N ASP A 150 48.25 -22.12 -5.68
CA ASP A 150 48.74 -23.50 -5.54
C ASP A 150 49.09 -23.81 -4.08
N ALA A 151 49.88 -22.94 -3.44
CA ALA A 151 50.28 -23.11 -2.05
C ALA A 151 49.10 -23.07 -1.07
N ILE A 152 48.08 -22.25 -1.34
CA ILE A 152 46.85 -22.20 -0.55
C ILE A 152 46.07 -23.50 -0.71
N ARG A 153 45.90 -23.99 -1.94
CA ARG A 153 45.13 -25.20 -2.23
C ARG A 153 45.82 -26.46 -1.68
N ASP A 154 47.15 -26.49 -1.68
CA ASP A 154 47.94 -27.54 -1.01
C ASP A 154 47.74 -27.54 0.51
N ALA A 155 47.50 -26.37 1.12
CA ALA A 155 47.23 -26.25 2.55
C ALA A 155 45.76 -26.51 2.92
N ASP A 156 44.82 -26.06 2.10
CA ASP A 156 43.38 -26.29 2.24
C ASP A 156 42.74 -26.52 0.85
N PRO A 157 42.48 -27.79 0.47
CA PRO A 157 41.87 -28.12 -0.83
C PRO A 157 40.48 -27.54 -1.06
N ARG A 158 39.80 -27.04 -0.02
CA ARG A 158 38.47 -26.41 -0.10
C ARG A 158 38.54 -24.95 -0.56
N ALA A 159 39.73 -24.34 -0.58
CA ALA A 159 39.90 -22.91 -0.82
C ALA A 159 39.32 -22.45 -2.17
N ARG A 160 38.70 -21.28 -2.16
CA ARG A 160 38.18 -20.57 -3.35
C ARG A 160 38.92 -19.27 -3.57
N PHE A 161 39.11 -18.88 -4.83
CA PHE A 161 39.90 -17.71 -5.21
C PHE A 161 39.05 -16.56 -5.74
N LEU A 162 39.22 -15.38 -5.12
CA LEU A 162 38.61 -14.11 -5.50
C LEU A 162 39.69 -13.16 -6.04
N HIS A 163 39.62 -12.82 -7.32
CA HIS A 163 40.53 -11.86 -7.94
C HIS A 163 39.81 -10.54 -8.18
N CYS A 164 40.17 -9.50 -7.43
CA CYS A 164 39.58 -8.18 -7.51
C CYS A 164 40.40 -7.26 -8.43
N ASP A 165 39.74 -6.53 -9.32
CA ASP A 165 40.34 -5.49 -10.17
C ASP A 165 39.24 -4.48 -10.60
N PRO A 166 39.61 -3.23 -10.97
CA PRO A 166 38.63 -2.22 -11.38
C PRO A 166 38.00 -2.56 -12.74
N ILE A 167 36.69 -2.32 -12.84
CA ILE A 167 35.99 -2.29 -14.14
C ILE A 167 35.83 -0.84 -14.60
N ILE A 168 36.12 -0.56 -15.85
CA ILE A 168 36.13 0.81 -16.40
C ILE A 168 35.36 0.87 -17.71
N TYR A 169 34.86 2.07 -18.03
CA TYR A 169 34.32 2.38 -19.35
C TYR A 169 35.03 3.60 -19.92
N VAL A 170 35.56 3.45 -21.15
CA VAL A 170 36.22 4.53 -21.87
C VAL A 170 35.40 4.88 -23.10
N GLY A 171 34.73 6.03 -23.06
CA GLY A 171 33.99 6.57 -24.19
C GLY A 171 34.93 7.07 -25.28
N SER A 172 34.56 6.89 -26.55
CA SER A 172 35.33 7.37 -27.69
C SER A 172 34.77 8.68 -28.25
N GLY A 173 35.65 9.60 -28.66
CA GLY A 173 35.28 10.70 -29.56
C GLY A 173 34.91 10.24 -30.99
N ASP A 174 34.54 11.20 -31.84
CA ASP A 174 34.06 10.92 -33.20
C ASP A 174 35.16 10.50 -34.19
N ASP A 175 36.44 10.67 -33.86
CA ASP A 175 37.56 10.31 -34.73
C ASP A 175 38.07 8.86 -34.51
N ALA A 176 38.80 8.34 -35.50
CA ALA A 176 39.26 6.96 -35.48
C ALA A 176 40.35 6.68 -34.43
N SER A 177 41.22 7.66 -34.14
CA SER A 177 42.31 7.51 -33.17
C SER A 177 41.75 7.40 -31.75
N SER A 178 40.76 8.23 -31.42
CA SER A 178 40.08 8.18 -30.12
C SER A 178 39.34 6.86 -29.90
N ARG A 179 38.73 6.29 -30.96
CA ARG A 179 38.11 4.95 -30.90
C ARG A 179 39.13 3.84 -30.64
N GLU A 180 40.29 3.88 -31.30
CA GLU A 180 41.35 2.89 -31.11
C GLU A 180 41.93 2.96 -29.69
N GLN A 181 42.21 4.17 -29.19
CA GLN A 181 42.69 4.37 -27.83
C GLN A 181 41.67 3.90 -26.79
N ALA A 182 40.39 4.27 -26.94
CA ALA A 182 39.33 3.84 -26.04
C ALA A 182 39.21 2.31 -26.00
N ALA A 183 39.26 1.64 -27.16
CA ALA A 183 39.21 0.18 -27.24
C ALA A 183 40.43 -0.48 -26.57
N GLY A 184 41.63 0.12 -26.73
CA GLY A 184 42.86 -0.35 -26.08
C GLY A 184 42.81 -0.24 -24.55
N GLU A 185 42.40 0.91 -24.01
CA GLU A 185 42.24 1.11 -22.57
C GLU A 185 41.14 0.20 -21.99
N HIS A 186 40.01 0.06 -22.70
CA HIS A 186 38.92 -0.85 -22.32
C HIS A 186 39.37 -2.31 -22.27
N ALA A 187 40.17 -2.78 -23.24
CA ALA A 187 40.68 -4.14 -23.24
C ALA A 187 41.71 -4.41 -22.13
N ALA A 188 42.55 -3.41 -21.80
CA ALA A 188 43.63 -3.56 -20.82
C ALA A 188 43.15 -3.88 -19.40
N GLN A 189 41.91 -3.52 -19.05
CA GLN A 189 41.31 -3.83 -17.75
C GLN A 189 41.18 -5.35 -17.50
N TYR A 190 41.08 -6.15 -18.55
CA TYR A 190 40.88 -7.60 -18.46
C TYR A 190 42.19 -8.39 -18.39
N ASP A 191 43.34 -7.76 -18.62
CA ASP A 191 44.62 -8.44 -18.80
C ASP A 191 44.99 -9.38 -17.65
N ALA A 192 44.87 -8.94 -16.40
CA ALA A 192 45.27 -9.76 -15.25
C ALA A 192 44.39 -11.01 -15.13
N TRP A 193 43.06 -10.86 -15.27
CA TRP A 193 42.14 -11.99 -15.28
C TRP A 193 42.36 -12.91 -16.48
N ASP A 194 42.63 -12.38 -17.67
CA ASP A 194 42.95 -13.18 -18.85
C ASP A 194 44.25 -13.97 -18.66
N MET A 195 45.27 -13.39 -18.00
CA MET A 195 46.51 -14.09 -17.66
C MET A 195 46.27 -15.20 -16.62
N ILE A 196 45.50 -14.92 -15.58
CA ILE A 196 45.15 -15.92 -14.54
C ILE A 196 44.32 -17.06 -15.13
N ALA A 197 43.40 -16.75 -16.04
CA ALA A 197 42.56 -17.74 -16.72
C ALA A 197 43.28 -18.52 -17.83
N GLY A 198 44.52 -18.14 -18.18
CA GLY A 198 45.31 -18.75 -19.25
C GLY A 198 44.93 -18.34 -20.68
N ARG A 199 44.13 -17.27 -20.82
CA ARG A 199 43.69 -16.71 -22.12
C ARG A 199 44.74 -15.79 -22.76
N ARG A 200 45.55 -15.14 -21.92
CA ARG A 200 46.71 -14.32 -22.30
C ARG A 200 47.96 -14.85 -21.59
N ALA A 201 49.13 -14.77 -22.21
CA ALA A 201 50.39 -15.20 -21.62
C ALA A 201 50.34 -16.62 -20.98
N PRO A 202 49.92 -17.67 -21.72
CA PRO A 202 49.74 -19.01 -21.17
C PRO A 202 51.03 -19.61 -20.58
N GLU A 203 52.20 -19.10 -20.96
CA GLU A 203 53.50 -19.46 -20.37
C GLU A 203 53.63 -19.12 -18.88
N LEU A 204 52.71 -18.32 -18.31
CA LEU A 204 52.62 -18.05 -16.87
C LEU A 204 51.98 -19.20 -16.08
N GLY A 205 51.33 -20.16 -16.76
CA GLY A 205 50.68 -21.32 -16.13
C GLY A 205 49.22 -21.07 -15.69
N GLY A 206 48.61 -19.98 -16.12
CA GLY A 206 47.20 -19.67 -15.83
C GLY A 206 46.23 -20.71 -16.38
N ALA A 207 45.10 -20.87 -15.69
CA ALA A 207 44.05 -21.83 -16.02
C ALA A 207 42.72 -21.40 -15.37
N GLY A 208 41.60 -21.83 -15.96
CA GLY A 208 40.27 -21.40 -15.50
C GLY A 208 39.91 -21.75 -14.05
N HIS A 209 40.60 -22.71 -13.43
CA HIS A 209 40.38 -23.11 -12.03
C HIS A 209 41.07 -22.18 -11.00
N TYR A 210 41.85 -21.19 -11.44
CA TYR A 210 42.36 -20.13 -10.57
C TYR A 210 41.39 -18.97 -10.42
N LEU A 211 40.29 -18.97 -11.18
CA LEU A 211 39.31 -17.89 -11.22
C LEU A 211 37.93 -18.44 -10.81
N ASP A 212 37.73 -18.63 -9.51
CA ASP A 212 36.45 -19.11 -8.95
C ASP A 212 35.42 -17.98 -8.82
N LEU A 213 35.88 -16.78 -8.44
CA LEU A 213 35.10 -15.57 -8.24
C LEU A 213 35.84 -14.37 -8.85
N ILE A 214 35.09 -13.49 -9.50
CA ILE A 214 35.63 -12.25 -10.06
C ILE A 214 35.15 -11.08 -9.21
N GLY A 215 36.08 -10.28 -8.69
CA GLY A 215 35.78 -9.08 -7.93
C GLY A 215 35.84 -7.83 -8.80
N ALA A 216 34.71 -7.20 -9.09
CA ALA A 216 34.68 -5.95 -9.85
C ALA A 216 34.69 -4.75 -8.89
N ASN A 217 35.70 -3.88 -8.98
CA ASN A 217 35.73 -2.62 -8.23
C ASN A 217 35.11 -1.51 -9.08
N TYR A 218 34.12 -0.79 -8.54
CA TYR A 218 33.35 0.21 -9.27
C TYR A 218 33.07 1.45 -8.42
N TYR A 219 33.58 2.58 -8.88
CA TYR A 219 33.37 3.91 -8.30
C TYR A 219 32.81 4.88 -9.32
N HIS A 220 32.36 6.03 -8.83
CA HIS A 220 31.75 7.09 -9.62
C HIS A 220 32.68 7.64 -10.71
N ASP A 221 34.01 7.54 -10.56
CA ASP A 221 35.01 8.03 -11.51
C ASP A 221 35.63 6.95 -12.40
N ASN A 222 35.09 5.71 -12.41
CA ASN A 222 35.53 4.62 -13.30
C ASN A 222 35.18 4.84 -14.79
N GLN A 223 34.68 6.01 -15.18
CA GLN A 223 34.28 6.29 -16.56
C GLN A 223 34.78 7.65 -17.06
N TRP A 224 35.41 7.66 -18.24
CA TRP A 224 35.97 8.87 -18.86
C TRP A 224 35.94 8.79 -20.39
N GLN A 225 36.31 9.87 -21.07
CA GLN A 225 36.49 9.90 -22.53
C GLN A 225 37.95 9.87 -22.95
N ALA A 226 38.24 9.17 -24.05
CA ALA A 226 39.51 9.27 -24.76
C ALA A 226 39.45 10.40 -25.82
N PRO A 227 40.56 11.12 -26.07
CA PRO A 227 41.91 10.88 -25.53
C PRO A 227 42.26 11.71 -24.28
N ASP A 228 41.43 12.71 -23.94
CA ASP A 228 41.72 13.71 -22.92
C ASP A 228 41.51 13.23 -21.47
N ARG A 229 40.95 12.04 -21.29
CA ARG A 229 40.58 11.44 -20.00
C ARG A 229 39.65 12.32 -19.20
N GLN A 230 38.78 13.07 -19.87
CA GLN A 230 37.74 13.83 -19.21
C GLN A 230 36.79 12.87 -18.48
N ARG A 231 36.75 12.96 -17.14
CA ARG A 231 35.85 12.17 -16.31
C ARG A 231 34.40 12.49 -16.65
N LEU A 232 33.56 11.47 -16.68
CA LEU A 232 32.12 11.61 -16.90
C LEU A 232 31.43 11.76 -15.53
N PRO A 233 30.92 12.94 -15.14
CA PRO A 233 30.36 13.15 -13.80
C PRO A 233 29.08 12.33 -13.56
N TRP A 234 29.11 11.46 -12.55
CA TRP A 234 27.96 10.64 -12.16
C TRP A 234 26.79 11.47 -11.61
N HIS A 235 27.08 12.37 -10.67
CA HIS A 235 26.06 13.18 -9.99
C HIS A 235 25.38 14.20 -10.91
N LEU A 236 25.90 14.45 -12.11
CA LEU A 236 25.27 15.29 -13.11
C LEU A 236 24.46 14.50 -14.15
N GLY A 237 24.39 13.16 -14.03
CA GLY A 237 23.64 12.32 -14.96
C GLY A 237 24.19 12.37 -16.38
N ASP A 238 25.52 12.38 -16.55
CA ASP A 238 26.15 12.45 -17.88
C ASP A 238 25.70 11.28 -18.76
N VAL A 239 24.97 11.58 -19.82
CA VAL A 239 24.34 10.60 -20.73
C VAL A 239 25.35 9.73 -21.48
N ARG A 240 26.63 10.10 -21.47
CA ARG A 240 27.72 9.37 -22.13
C ARG A 240 28.23 8.21 -21.26
N ARG A 241 27.81 8.14 -19.99
CA ARG A 241 28.16 7.03 -19.09
C ARG A 241 27.48 5.74 -19.52
N GLN A 242 28.18 4.61 -19.38
CA GLN A 242 27.61 3.28 -19.52
C GLN A 242 26.95 2.84 -18.20
N PRO A 243 25.72 2.30 -18.23
CA PRO A 243 25.07 1.73 -17.05
C PRO A 243 25.86 0.55 -16.46
N LEU A 244 25.91 0.46 -15.13
CA LEU A 244 26.64 -0.59 -14.40
C LEU A 244 26.25 -2.01 -14.84
N HIS A 245 24.96 -2.27 -15.05
CA HIS A 245 24.49 -3.61 -15.42
C HIS A 245 25.11 -4.12 -16.73
N ARG A 246 25.36 -3.24 -17.71
CA ARG A 246 26.00 -3.61 -18.98
C ARG A 246 27.47 -3.94 -18.80
N MET A 247 28.18 -3.20 -17.94
CA MET A 247 29.58 -3.48 -17.62
C MET A 247 29.73 -4.82 -16.89
N LEU A 248 28.80 -5.13 -15.98
CA LEU A 248 28.75 -6.40 -15.26
C LEU A 248 28.39 -7.57 -16.19
N ASP A 249 27.40 -7.40 -17.06
CA ASP A 249 27.05 -8.41 -18.06
C ASP A 249 28.23 -8.68 -19.00
N GLU A 250 28.88 -7.65 -19.56
CA GLU A 250 30.08 -7.83 -20.40
C GLU A 250 31.17 -8.66 -19.70
N LEU A 251 31.45 -8.35 -18.44
CA LEU A 251 32.41 -9.09 -17.62
C LEU A 251 31.97 -10.55 -17.40
N TYR A 252 30.69 -10.78 -17.10
CA TYR A 252 30.15 -12.12 -16.91
C TYR A 252 30.13 -12.94 -18.20
N GLN A 253 29.71 -12.37 -19.33
CA GLN A 253 29.73 -13.03 -20.63
C GLN A 253 31.15 -13.45 -21.01
N ARG A 254 32.16 -12.64 -20.66
CA ARG A 254 33.56 -12.95 -20.93
C ARG A 254 34.04 -14.21 -20.21
N TYR A 255 33.77 -14.34 -18.91
CA TYR A 255 34.39 -15.39 -18.08
C TYR A 255 33.44 -16.51 -17.63
N ARG A 256 32.13 -16.27 -17.63
CA ARG A 256 31.08 -17.18 -17.10
C ARG A 256 31.39 -17.66 -15.69
N ARG A 257 31.82 -16.73 -14.83
CA ARG A 257 32.12 -16.94 -13.41
C ARG A 257 31.25 -16.04 -12.54
N PRO A 258 30.89 -16.44 -11.31
CA PRO A 258 30.15 -15.59 -10.40
C PRO A 258 30.93 -14.30 -10.09
N LEU A 259 30.21 -13.17 -10.09
CA LEU A 259 30.74 -11.84 -9.87
C LEU A 259 30.45 -11.35 -8.45
N LEU A 260 31.42 -10.68 -7.84
CA LEU A 260 31.25 -9.89 -6.62
C LEU A 260 31.54 -8.44 -6.99
N LEU A 261 30.63 -7.50 -6.71
CA LEU A 261 31.02 -6.08 -6.75
C LEU A 261 31.89 -5.84 -5.52
N ALA A 262 33.21 -5.95 -5.71
CA ALA A 262 34.14 -6.19 -4.63
C ALA A 262 34.50 -4.93 -3.85
N GLU A 263 34.36 -3.75 -4.45
CA GLU A 263 34.54 -2.46 -3.79
C GLU A 263 33.66 -1.39 -4.44
N THR A 264 32.87 -0.70 -3.62
CA THR A 264 32.10 0.47 -4.06
C THR A 264 31.70 1.37 -2.89
N SER A 265 31.75 2.69 -3.09
CA SER A 265 31.16 3.73 -2.23
C SER A 265 31.21 5.09 -2.93
N HIS A 266 30.69 6.14 -2.28
CA HIS A 266 30.80 7.53 -2.70
C HIS A 266 31.32 8.40 -1.55
N VAL A 267 31.80 9.59 -1.87
CA VAL A 267 32.32 10.59 -0.93
C VAL A 267 31.18 11.52 -0.47
N GLY A 268 31.16 11.89 0.81
CA GLY A 268 30.28 12.93 1.35
C GLY A 268 28.78 12.62 1.23
N SER A 269 28.00 13.60 0.77
CA SER A 269 26.53 13.53 0.77
C SER A 269 25.93 12.60 -0.31
N GLY A 270 26.70 12.25 -1.35
CA GLY A 270 26.23 11.39 -2.45
C GLY A 270 26.10 9.89 -2.13
N ARG A 271 26.53 9.44 -0.93
CA ARG A 271 26.55 8.02 -0.52
C ARG A 271 25.19 7.32 -0.63
N GLY A 272 24.12 7.97 -0.19
CA GLY A 272 22.77 7.41 -0.21
C GLY A 272 22.26 7.18 -1.64
N ALA A 273 22.41 8.18 -2.51
CA ALA A 273 22.05 8.09 -3.91
C ALA A 273 22.91 7.05 -4.67
N TRP A 274 24.21 6.96 -4.33
CA TRP A 274 25.13 6.01 -4.95
C TRP A 274 24.73 4.55 -4.70
N ILE A 275 24.44 4.18 -3.44
CA ILE A 275 24.09 2.78 -3.15
C ILE A 275 22.73 2.39 -3.74
N ALA A 276 21.79 3.33 -3.86
CA ALA A 276 20.53 3.09 -4.55
C ALA A 276 20.75 2.80 -6.04
N ASP A 277 21.63 3.59 -6.71
CA ASP A 277 21.99 3.40 -8.11
C ASP A 277 22.75 2.09 -8.35
N VAL A 278 23.72 1.76 -7.48
CA VAL A 278 24.44 0.48 -7.51
C VAL A 278 23.47 -0.70 -7.36
N ALA A 279 22.54 -0.63 -6.41
CA ALA A 279 21.55 -1.68 -6.20
C ALA A 279 20.62 -1.85 -7.40
N ALA A 280 20.23 -0.75 -8.07
CA ALA A 280 19.47 -0.81 -9.30
C ALA A 280 20.27 -1.48 -10.43
N GLY A 281 21.55 -1.11 -10.60
CA GLY A 281 22.44 -1.74 -11.58
C GLY A 281 22.62 -3.25 -11.34
N VAL A 282 22.80 -3.66 -10.08
CA VAL A 282 22.93 -5.08 -9.72
C VAL A 282 21.61 -5.83 -9.94
N ALA A 283 20.47 -5.26 -9.56
CA ALA A 283 19.16 -5.86 -9.80
C ALA A 283 18.90 -6.09 -11.30
N GLN A 284 19.20 -5.10 -12.15
CA GLN A 284 19.05 -5.25 -13.60
C GLN A 284 19.99 -6.32 -14.16
N ALA A 285 21.26 -6.34 -13.74
CA ALA A 285 22.19 -7.38 -14.17
C ALA A 285 21.71 -8.79 -13.79
N GLN A 286 21.12 -8.95 -12.60
CA GLN A 286 20.54 -10.22 -12.17
C GLN A 286 19.31 -10.65 -12.98
N LEU A 287 18.48 -9.69 -13.40
CA LEU A 287 17.37 -9.91 -14.34
C LEU A 287 17.89 -10.31 -15.73
N ASP A 288 19.03 -9.77 -16.14
CA ASP A 288 19.76 -10.13 -17.37
C ASP A 288 20.58 -11.44 -17.20
N GLU A 289 20.27 -12.26 -16.19
CA GLU A 289 20.91 -13.55 -15.89
C GLU A 289 22.40 -13.50 -15.52
N THR A 290 22.93 -12.32 -15.20
CA THR A 290 24.29 -12.19 -14.66
C THR A 290 24.35 -12.80 -13.25
N ASP A 291 25.34 -13.66 -13.00
CA ASP A 291 25.54 -14.28 -11.68
C ASP A 291 26.33 -13.35 -10.75
N ILE A 292 25.61 -12.63 -9.88
CA ILE A 292 26.20 -11.70 -8.90
C ILE A 292 25.95 -12.23 -7.50
N VAL A 293 27.02 -12.55 -6.77
CA VAL A 293 26.98 -13.18 -5.45
C VAL A 293 27.01 -12.19 -4.29
N GLY A 294 27.29 -10.91 -4.54
CA GLY A 294 27.22 -9.89 -3.51
C GLY A 294 27.77 -8.52 -3.92
N VAL A 295 27.61 -7.56 -3.00
CA VAL A 295 28.16 -6.20 -3.09
C VAL A 295 28.91 -5.89 -1.80
N CYS A 296 30.16 -5.49 -1.92
CA CYS A 296 31.00 -5.10 -0.80
C CYS A 296 31.14 -3.58 -0.76
N LEU A 297 30.66 -2.98 0.33
CA LEU A 297 30.83 -1.56 0.59
C LEU A 297 32.26 -1.31 1.06
N TYR A 298 33.00 -0.51 0.27
CA TYR A 298 34.36 -0.14 0.63
C TYR A 298 34.56 1.39 0.55
N PRO A 299 34.96 2.02 1.66
CA PRO A 299 35.16 1.42 2.97
C PRO A 299 33.83 1.30 3.76
N ILE A 300 33.69 0.32 4.64
CA ILE A 300 32.52 0.23 5.54
C ILE A 300 32.64 1.21 6.72
N LEU A 301 33.86 1.32 7.27
CA LEU A 301 34.29 2.31 8.24
C LEU A 301 35.14 3.34 7.49
N ASP A 302 34.85 4.62 7.63
CA ASP A 302 35.47 5.67 6.82
C ASP A 302 37.01 5.69 6.91
N ARG A 303 37.65 6.31 5.90
CA ARG A 303 39.10 6.42 5.81
C ARG A 303 39.57 7.85 5.53
N PRO A 304 40.79 8.20 5.97
CA PRO A 304 41.45 9.40 5.47
C PRO A 304 41.92 9.21 4.02
N ASP A 305 42.31 10.33 3.40
CA ASP A 305 43.02 10.37 2.13
C ASP A 305 44.39 9.70 2.24
N TRP A 306 44.87 9.14 1.13
CA TRP A 306 46.11 8.39 1.08
C TRP A 306 47.35 9.28 1.26
N ASP A 307 47.30 10.49 0.69
CA ASP A 307 48.40 11.45 0.72
C ASP A 307 48.26 12.43 1.88
N ASN A 308 47.02 12.64 2.36
CA ASN A 308 46.72 13.54 3.47
C ASN A 308 45.91 12.87 4.59
N GLY A 309 46.61 12.41 5.63
CA GLY A 309 45.99 11.78 6.81
C GLY A 309 45.03 12.66 7.62
N SER A 310 44.96 13.98 7.37
CA SER A 310 43.99 14.88 8.02
C SER A 310 42.70 15.08 7.21
N LEU A 311 42.69 14.72 5.93
CA LEU A 311 41.52 14.85 5.07
C LEU A 311 40.72 13.56 5.12
N TRP A 312 39.46 13.62 5.55
CA TRP A 312 38.55 12.48 5.59
C TRP A 312 37.53 12.59 4.47
N HIS A 313 37.30 11.50 3.75
CA HIS A 313 36.41 11.52 2.59
C HIS A 313 34.92 11.39 2.97
N HIS A 314 34.60 11.00 4.21
CA HIS A 314 33.22 10.71 4.59
C HIS A 314 32.59 9.74 3.59
N SER A 315 33.23 8.58 3.44
CA SER A 315 32.90 7.53 2.47
C SER A 315 32.37 6.24 3.11
N GLY A 316 32.55 6.09 4.44
CA GLY A 316 32.03 4.96 5.20
C GLY A 316 30.55 5.06 5.57
N LEU A 317 29.94 3.93 5.92
CA LEU A 317 28.65 3.89 6.61
C LEU A 317 28.79 4.35 8.07
N TRP A 318 29.92 4.02 8.68
CA TRP A 318 30.35 4.57 9.96
C TRP A 318 31.54 5.49 9.79
N GLU A 319 31.55 6.58 10.55
CA GLU A 319 32.64 7.54 10.63
C GLU A 319 33.21 7.52 12.06
N PRO A 320 34.53 7.66 12.26
CA PRO A 320 35.08 7.87 13.59
C PRO A 320 34.60 9.20 14.18
N GLY A 321 34.24 9.20 15.45
CA GLY A 321 33.69 10.34 16.18
C GLY A 321 34.75 11.36 16.58
N HIS A 322 35.53 11.88 15.64
CA HIS A 322 36.70 12.74 15.88
C HIS A 322 36.45 13.93 16.83
N ASP A 323 35.21 14.43 16.88
CA ASP A 323 34.81 15.60 17.68
C ASP A 323 34.25 15.23 19.08
N GLY A 324 34.15 13.94 19.39
CA GLY A 324 33.57 13.41 20.63
C GLY A 324 34.60 13.06 21.71
N PRO A 325 34.14 12.67 22.91
CA PRO A 325 35.02 12.24 24.01
C PRO A 325 35.77 10.93 23.70
N ASP A 326 35.24 10.11 22.79
CA ASP A 326 35.94 8.96 22.19
C ASP A 326 36.12 9.20 20.68
N PRO A 327 37.32 9.61 20.23
CA PRO A 327 37.58 9.96 18.82
C PRO A 327 37.51 8.77 17.86
N LEU A 328 37.41 7.54 18.38
CA LEU A 328 37.27 6.31 17.61
C LEU A 328 35.86 5.70 17.74
N ALA A 329 34.91 6.40 18.36
CA ALA A 329 33.52 5.96 18.44
C ALA A 329 32.89 5.90 17.03
N ARG A 330 32.02 4.91 16.79
CA ARG A 330 31.42 4.67 15.46
C ARG A 330 30.15 5.50 15.33
N ARG A 331 30.22 6.60 14.58
CA ARG A 331 29.08 7.46 14.25
C ARG A 331 28.44 6.98 12.96
N LEU A 332 27.18 6.56 13.03
CA LEU A 332 26.42 6.11 11.86
C LEU A 332 26.03 7.28 10.96
N CYS A 333 26.26 7.14 9.66
CA CYS A 333 25.66 8.03 8.65
C CYS A 333 24.20 7.60 8.41
N VAL A 334 23.25 8.28 9.05
CA VAL A 334 21.83 7.92 9.01
C VAL A 334 21.25 7.89 7.58
N PRO A 335 21.44 8.92 6.71
CA PRO A 335 20.93 8.88 5.34
C PRO A 335 21.47 7.69 4.53
N TYR A 336 22.76 7.39 4.67
CA TYR A 336 23.37 6.25 3.98
C TYR A 336 22.82 4.92 4.50
N SER A 337 22.57 4.80 5.81
CA SER A 337 21.98 3.61 6.43
C SER A 337 20.56 3.30 5.93
N LEU A 338 19.74 4.33 5.75
CA LEU A 338 18.36 4.19 5.27
C LEU A 338 18.37 3.76 3.79
N ALA A 339 19.22 4.39 2.98
CA ALA A 339 19.39 4.03 1.57
C ALA A 339 19.90 2.59 1.40
N LEU A 340 20.86 2.16 2.24
CA LEU A 340 21.36 0.78 2.24
C LEU A 340 20.25 -0.24 2.56
N ARG A 341 19.41 0.02 3.58
CA ARG A 341 18.28 -0.87 3.90
C ARG A 341 17.27 -0.93 2.75
N GLY A 342 16.99 0.21 2.11
CA GLY A 342 16.16 0.27 0.91
C GLY A 342 16.74 -0.57 -0.24
N ALA A 343 18.05 -0.46 -0.49
CA ALA A 343 18.77 -1.25 -1.47
C ALA A 343 18.71 -2.76 -1.18
N GLN A 344 18.96 -3.18 0.07
CA GLN A 344 18.88 -4.58 0.48
C GLN A 344 17.46 -5.14 0.32
N HIS A 345 16.45 -4.39 0.73
CA HIS A 345 15.06 -4.78 0.56
C HIS A 345 14.71 -4.94 -0.93
N SER A 346 15.07 -3.96 -1.76
CA SER A 346 14.84 -4.01 -3.21
C SER A 346 15.51 -5.23 -3.86
N LEU A 347 16.79 -5.49 -3.57
CA LEU A 347 17.50 -6.65 -4.11
C LEU A 347 16.88 -7.97 -3.66
N SER A 348 16.47 -8.09 -2.39
CA SER A 348 15.84 -9.32 -1.87
C SER A 348 14.56 -9.70 -2.64
N LEU A 349 13.78 -8.70 -3.07
CA LEU A 349 12.56 -8.88 -3.86
C LEU A 349 12.83 -9.31 -5.32
N PHE A 350 13.98 -8.98 -5.89
CA PHE A 350 14.37 -9.46 -7.22
C PHE A 350 15.03 -10.84 -7.15
N HIS A 351 15.82 -11.10 -6.10
CA HIS A 351 16.42 -12.41 -5.86
C HIS A 351 15.41 -13.52 -5.62
N SER A 352 14.37 -13.28 -4.82
CA SER A 352 13.32 -14.27 -4.56
C SER A 352 12.63 -14.76 -5.85
N ARG A 353 12.51 -13.87 -6.86
CA ARG A 353 11.93 -14.19 -8.18
C ARG A 353 12.81 -15.09 -9.03
N ARG A 354 14.13 -14.90 -8.97
CA ARG A 354 15.07 -15.75 -9.71
C ARG A 354 15.08 -17.19 -9.18
N HIS A 355 14.81 -17.38 -7.89
CA HIS A 355 14.69 -18.73 -7.32
C HIS A 355 13.34 -19.41 -7.64
N SER A 356 12.25 -18.65 -7.78
CA SER A 356 10.96 -19.24 -8.20
C SER A 356 10.97 -19.73 -9.65
N CYS A 357 11.67 -19.05 -10.57
CA CYS A 357 11.74 -19.49 -11.97
C CYS A 357 12.61 -20.75 -12.19
N HIS A 358 13.66 -20.96 -11.38
CA HIS A 358 14.52 -22.15 -11.49
C HIS A 358 13.96 -23.42 -10.84
N THR A 359 12.91 -23.34 -10.01
CA THR A 359 12.31 -24.50 -9.31
C THR A 359 11.18 -25.20 -10.09
N GLY A 360 11.00 -24.86 -11.37
CA GLY A 360 10.07 -25.55 -12.27
C GLY A 360 8.58 -25.27 -12.02
N LYS A 361 8.24 -24.34 -11.13
CA LYS A 361 6.92 -23.70 -11.09
C LYS A 361 6.99 -22.43 -11.93
N GLU A 362 6.61 -22.52 -13.20
CA GLU A 362 6.35 -21.32 -14.01
C GLU A 362 5.21 -20.53 -13.35
N HIS A 363 5.54 -19.46 -12.66
CA HIS A 363 4.62 -18.35 -12.44
C HIS A 363 5.07 -17.28 -13.42
N SER A 364 4.41 -17.23 -14.58
CA SER A 364 4.53 -16.10 -15.50
C SER A 364 4.16 -14.84 -14.73
N MET A 365 5.11 -13.93 -14.55
CA MET A 365 4.87 -12.64 -13.91
C MET A 365 3.75 -11.92 -14.65
N THR A 366 2.75 -11.41 -13.93
CA THR A 366 1.71 -10.57 -14.52
C THR A 366 2.34 -9.27 -15.03
N THR A 367 2.09 -8.94 -16.28
CA THR A 367 2.58 -7.72 -16.93
C THR A 367 1.72 -6.51 -16.55
N LEU A 368 2.36 -5.37 -16.28
CA LEU A 368 1.73 -4.07 -16.12
C LEU A 368 1.98 -3.22 -17.37
N ILE A 369 0.95 -3.08 -18.22
CA ILE A 369 0.97 -2.22 -19.41
C ILE A 369 0.60 -0.81 -19.00
N VAL A 370 1.45 0.17 -19.27
CA VAL A 370 1.21 1.58 -18.91
C VAL A 370 1.14 2.43 -20.18
N PHE A 371 0.07 3.19 -20.35
CA PHE A 371 -0.05 4.19 -21.41
C PHE A 371 0.21 5.59 -20.88
N SER A 372 1.22 6.26 -21.44
CA SER A 372 1.66 7.58 -20.98
C SER A 372 1.77 8.61 -22.09
N HIS A 373 1.23 9.80 -21.83
CA HIS A 373 1.48 10.99 -22.65
C HIS A 373 2.83 11.67 -22.32
N LEU A 374 3.46 11.24 -21.22
CA LEU A 374 4.75 11.71 -20.74
C LEU A 374 5.83 10.73 -21.20
N ARG A 375 6.91 11.27 -21.75
CA ARG A 375 8.11 10.48 -22.09
C ARG A 375 8.95 10.21 -20.85
N TRP A 376 9.52 9.02 -20.78
CA TRP A 376 10.34 8.58 -19.66
C TRP A 376 11.55 9.50 -19.45
N ASP A 377 12.24 9.85 -20.54
CA ASP A 377 13.49 10.63 -20.54
C ASP A 377 13.29 12.16 -20.57
N PHE A 378 12.04 12.66 -20.49
CA PHE A 378 11.79 14.11 -20.55
C PHE A 378 11.96 14.79 -19.19
N VAL A 379 11.03 14.60 -18.26
CA VAL A 379 11.16 15.13 -16.90
C VAL A 379 10.83 14.01 -15.92
N TYR A 380 11.78 13.74 -15.02
CA TYR A 380 11.62 12.72 -13.99
C TYR A 380 10.60 13.20 -12.95
N GLN A 381 9.51 12.46 -12.82
CA GLN A 381 8.37 12.85 -11.99
C GLN A 381 7.60 11.59 -11.53
N ARG A 382 6.34 11.77 -11.11
CA ARG A 382 5.50 10.72 -10.51
C ARG A 382 5.54 9.37 -11.24
N PRO A 383 5.35 9.25 -12.57
CA PRO A 383 5.35 7.95 -13.25
C PRO A 383 6.65 7.19 -13.05
N GLN A 384 7.81 7.85 -13.20
CA GLN A 384 9.11 7.19 -13.03
C GLN A 384 9.32 6.74 -11.57
N HIS A 385 8.95 7.57 -10.58
CA HIS A 385 9.02 7.20 -9.17
C HIS A 385 8.14 6.01 -8.82
N LEU A 386 6.89 5.98 -9.29
CA LEU A 386 5.94 4.92 -8.97
C LEU A 386 6.29 3.63 -9.72
N LEU A 387 6.47 3.70 -11.04
CA LEU A 387 6.62 2.52 -11.87
C LEU A 387 7.94 1.79 -11.64
N SER A 388 9.03 2.50 -11.35
CA SER A 388 10.29 1.85 -10.93
C SER A 388 10.15 1.06 -9.63
N ARG A 389 9.25 1.48 -8.72
CA ARG A 389 8.95 0.77 -7.46
C ARG A 389 7.94 -0.34 -7.67
N LEU A 390 6.93 -0.13 -8.51
CA LEU A 390 5.93 -1.14 -8.87
C LEU A 390 6.54 -2.28 -9.73
N ALA A 391 7.66 -2.03 -10.41
CA ALA A 391 8.47 -3.07 -11.06
C ALA A 391 9.01 -4.14 -10.08
N ARG A 392 8.91 -3.89 -8.76
CA ARG A 392 9.15 -4.90 -7.73
C ARG A 392 8.04 -5.97 -7.66
N TYR A 393 6.90 -5.76 -8.31
CA TYR A 393 5.74 -6.65 -8.24
C TYR A 393 5.29 -7.13 -9.62
N TRP A 394 5.48 -6.31 -10.65
CA TRP A 394 5.05 -6.59 -12.02
C TRP A 394 6.17 -6.33 -13.02
N GLN A 395 6.10 -6.96 -14.20
CA GLN A 395 6.93 -6.54 -15.34
C GLN A 395 6.26 -5.32 -15.98
N VAL A 396 6.92 -4.15 -15.93
CA VAL A 396 6.31 -2.90 -16.41
C VAL A 396 6.67 -2.67 -17.88
N LEU A 397 5.65 -2.56 -18.74
CA LEU A 397 5.80 -2.11 -20.12
C LEU A 397 5.21 -0.70 -20.23
N PHE A 398 6.08 0.31 -20.30
CA PHE A 398 5.71 1.72 -20.38
C PHE A 398 5.65 2.20 -21.83
N ILE A 399 4.44 2.36 -22.36
CA ILE A 399 4.18 2.75 -23.74
C ILE A 399 4.04 4.26 -23.83
N GLU A 400 4.98 4.88 -24.55
CA GLU A 400 4.98 6.31 -24.85
C GLU A 400 4.13 6.68 -26.06
N GLU A 401 3.94 7.98 -26.27
CA GLU A 401 3.38 8.51 -27.50
C GLU A 401 4.25 8.22 -28.73
N PRO A 402 3.60 7.91 -29.89
CA PRO A 402 4.31 7.63 -31.12
C PRO A 402 5.18 8.81 -31.56
N VAL A 403 6.34 8.49 -32.13
CA VAL A 403 7.24 9.46 -32.78
C VAL A 403 7.03 9.38 -34.29
N PHE A 404 7.00 10.54 -34.95
CA PHE A 404 6.99 10.57 -36.40
C PHE A 404 8.32 10.06 -36.96
N GLU A 405 8.25 9.03 -37.79
CA GLU A 405 9.39 8.48 -38.53
C GLU A 405 8.93 8.04 -39.91
N ALA A 406 9.66 8.47 -40.94
CA ALA A 406 9.36 8.06 -42.31
C ALA A 406 9.75 6.58 -42.50
N GLY A 407 8.78 5.70 -42.74
CA GLY A 407 9.04 4.27 -42.94
C GLY A 407 7.90 3.37 -42.43
N PRO A 408 8.13 2.04 -42.39
CA PRO A 408 7.20 1.11 -41.76
C PRO A 408 7.10 1.40 -40.26
N ALA A 409 5.90 1.22 -39.69
CA ALA A 409 5.68 1.40 -38.26
C ALA A 409 6.34 0.27 -37.46
N GLY A 410 6.83 0.60 -36.25
CA GLY A 410 7.50 -0.35 -35.38
C GLY A 410 7.62 0.13 -33.94
N LEU A 411 8.28 -0.67 -33.11
CA LEU A 411 8.48 -0.40 -31.69
C LEU A 411 9.99 -0.31 -31.37
N ARG A 412 10.39 0.70 -30.61
CA ARG A 412 11.73 0.82 -30.02
C ARG A 412 11.64 0.53 -28.53
N TYR A 413 12.65 -0.16 -28.00
CA TYR A 413 12.69 -0.61 -26.60
C TYR A 413 13.88 0.01 -25.86
N ALA A 414 13.66 0.39 -24.61
CA ALA A 414 14.69 0.80 -23.67
C ALA A 414 14.39 0.24 -22.27
N THR A 415 15.43 0.02 -21.46
CA THR A 415 15.29 -0.54 -20.10
C THR A 415 15.92 0.41 -19.09
N PRO A 416 15.24 1.51 -18.75
CA PRO A 416 15.85 2.58 -17.95
C PRO A 416 15.89 2.27 -16.44
N ALA A 417 15.15 1.26 -15.96
CA ALA A 417 15.16 0.83 -14.57
C ALA A 417 14.89 -0.69 -14.46
N PRO A 418 15.30 -1.34 -13.35
CA PRO A 418 15.04 -2.76 -13.11
C PRO A 418 13.56 -3.12 -13.24
N GLY A 419 13.24 -4.04 -14.16
CA GLY A 419 11.87 -4.50 -14.40
C GLY A 419 10.97 -3.51 -15.15
N VAL A 420 11.52 -2.43 -15.71
CA VAL A 420 10.80 -1.46 -16.54
C VAL A 420 11.34 -1.47 -17.97
N THR A 421 10.46 -1.74 -18.92
CA THR A 421 10.73 -1.62 -20.36
C THR A 421 9.91 -0.46 -20.93
N VAL A 422 10.58 0.58 -21.41
CA VAL A 422 9.97 1.68 -22.16
C VAL A 422 9.83 1.28 -23.62
N ILE A 423 8.64 1.47 -24.17
CA ILE A 423 8.29 1.16 -25.55
C ILE A 423 7.86 2.45 -26.24
N THR A 424 8.63 2.87 -27.24
CA THR A 424 8.33 4.05 -28.05
C THR A 424 7.91 3.60 -29.45
N PRO A 425 6.61 3.71 -29.79
CA PRO A 425 6.16 3.45 -31.15
C PRO A 425 6.70 4.51 -32.12
N HIS A 426 6.96 4.12 -33.37
CA HIS A 426 7.26 5.06 -34.45
C HIS A 426 6.34 4.79 -35.64
N THR A 427 5.80 5.85 -36.23
CA THR A 427 4.84 5.77 -37.34
C THR A 427 5.07 6.90 -38.34
N ALA A 428 4.63 6.68 -39.59
CA ALA A 428 4.64 7.72 -40.63
C ALA A 428 3.43 8.68 -40.55
N VAL A 429 2.65 8.63 -39.45
CA VAL A 429 1.46 9.47 -39.25
C VAL A 429 1.88 10.76 -38.55
N PRO A 430 1.60 11.95 -39.13
CA PRO A 430 2.06 13.23 -38.56
C PRO A 430 1.24 13.69 -37.35
N ALA A 431 0.09 13.07 -37.07
CA ALA A 431 -0.75 13.42 -35.92
C ALA A 431 -0.02 13.13 -34.59
N PRO A 432 -0.06 14.04 -33.60
CA PRO A 432 0.68 13.89 -32.35
C PRO A 432 -0.01 12.91 -31.39
N GLY A 433 0.76 12.32 -30.48
CA GLY A 433 0.22 11.53 -29.36
C GLY A 433 -0.64 10.33 -29.77
N PHE A 434 -1.57 9.94 -28.91
CA PHE A 434 -2.54 8.87 -29.20
C PHE A 434 -3.78 9.38 -29.98
N HIS A 435 -3.55 10.19 -31.02
CA HIS A 435 -4.61 10.67 -31.91
C HIS A 435 -5.24 9.52 -32.72
N ASP A 436 -6.47 9.70 -33.20
CA ASP A 436 -7.27 8.66 -33.85
C ASP A 436 -6.59 8.06 -35.09
N GLU A 437 -5.87 8.92 -35.83
CA GLU A 437 -5.07 8.52 -37.00
C GLU A 437 -3.91 7.57 -36.64
N GLN A 438 -3.41 7.60 -35.39
CA GLN A 438 -2.35 6.73 -34.90
C GLN A 438 -2.89 5.35 -34.50
N ILE A 439 -4.13 5.28 -33.99
CA ILE A 439 -4.70 4.07 -33.37
C ILE A 439 -4.69 2.86 -34.31
N ALA A 440 -5.02 3.07 -35.60
CA ALA A 440 -5.07 1.99 -36.59
C ALA A 440 -3.70 1.34 -36.85
N GLY A 441 -2.61 2.12 -36.79
CA GLY A 441 -1.24 1.62 -36.93
C GLY A 441 -0.67 1.02 -35.64
N LEU A 442 -1.11 1.54 -34.48
CA LEU A 442 -0.62 1.10 -33.17
C LEU A 442 -1.25 -0.23 -32.71
N LEU A 443 -2.54 -0.45 -32.95
CA LEU A 443 -3.23 -1.66 -32.47
C LEU A 443 -2.51 -2.97 -32.87
N PRO A 444 -2.14 -3.21 -34.15
CA PRO A 444 -1.44 -4.44 -34.53
C PRO A 444 -0.07 -4.60 -33.86
N LEU A 445 0.67 -3.50 -33.68
CA LEU A 445 1.98 -3.52 -33.02
C LEU A 445 1.85 -3.90 -31.55
N LEU A 446 0.83 -3.38 -30.87
CA LEU A 446 0.60 -3.64 -29.45
C LEU A 446 -0.02 -5.02 -29.19
N THR A 447 -0.87 -5.52 -30.09
CA THR A 447 -1.37 -6.91 -29.99
C THR A 447 -0.23 -7.93 -30.06
N ALA A 448 0.85 -7.64 -30.80
CA ALA A 448 2.03 -8.51 -30.83
C ALA A 448 2.82 -8.55 -29.51
N LEU A 449 2.58 -7.61 -28.59
CA LEU A 449 3.18 -7.60 -27.25
C LEU A 449 2.42 -8.51 -26.27
N ASN A 450 1.23 -8.98 -26.63
CA ASN A 450 0.40 -9.79 -25.76
C ASN A 450 0.84 -11.27 -25.80
N ALA A 451 1.34 -11.80 -24.69
CA ALA A 451 1.59 -13.24 -24.58
C ALA A 451 0.27 -14.02 -24.64
N GLU A 452 0.27 -15.19 -25.31
CA GLU A 452 -0.91 -16.06 -25.34
C GLU A 452 -1.31 -16.43 -23.90
N HIS A 453 -2.57 -16.17 -23.55
CA HIS A 453 -3.19 -16.47 -22.24
C HIS A 453 -2.84 -15.57 -21.05
N GLU A 454 -2.08 -14.48 -21.23
CA GLU A 454 -1.83 -13.52 -20.15
C GLU A 454 -2.98 -12.49 -19.99
N ALA A 455 -3.37 -12.20 -18.75
CA ALA A 455 -4.31 -11.13 -18.40
C ALA A 455 -3.56 -9.99 -17.68
N PRO A 456 -3.04 -8.99 -18.41
CA PRO A 456 -2.20 -7.95 -17.82
C PRO A 456 -3.01 -6.95 -16.99
N LEU A 457 -2.32 -6.22 -16.11
CA LEU A 457 -2.83 -4.97 -15.55
C LEU A 457 -2.62 -3.86 -16.58
N VAL A 458 -3.60 -2.98 -16.77
CA VAL A 458 -3.48 -1.86 -17.71
C VAL A 458 -3.68 -0.53 -17.01
N TRP A 459 -2.65 0.33 -17.05
CA TRP A 459 -2.58 1.61 -16.37
C TRP A 459 -2.59 2.77 -17.36
N PHE A 460 -3.41 3.78 -17.10
CA PHE A 460 -3.52 4.97 -17.94
C PHE A 460 -3.06 6.23 -17.20
N TYR A 461 -2.14 6.98 -17.82
CA TYR A 461 -1.86 8.39 -17.49
C TYR A 461 -2.54 9.37 -18.47
N THR A 462 -3.20 8.85 -19.51
CA THR A 462 -3.89 9.67 -20.50
C THR A 462 -5.14 8.98 -21.03
N PRO A 463 -6.30 9.65 -21.02
CA PRO A 463 -7.52 9.12 -21.64
C PRO A 463 -7.41 8.91 -23.15
N MET A 464 -6.48 9.60 -23.81
CA MET A 464 -6.32 9.50 -25.26
C MET A 464 -5.96 8.09 -25.73
N ALA A 465 -5.27 7.32 -24.89
CA ALA A 465 -4.87 5.94 -25.21
C ALA A 465 -5.98 4.90 -25.01
N LEU A 466 -7.15 5.26 -24.47
CA LEU A 466 -8.25 4.32 -24.19
C LEU A 466 -8.60 3.37 -25.36
N PRO A 467 -8.61 3.78 -26.65
CA PRO A 467 -8.87 2.85 -27.75
C PRO A 467 -7.87 1.70 -27.86
N LEU A 468 -6.63 1.87 -27.38
CA LEU A 468 -5.59 0.85 -27.42
C LEU A 468 -5.80 -0.25 -26.38
N LEU A 469 -6.71 -0.05 -25.42
CA LEU A 469 -7.13 -1.11 -24.49
C LEU A 469 -7.63 -2.35 -25.22
N ALA A 470 -8.20 -2.18 -26.42
CA ALA A 470 -8.69 -3.28 -27.26
C ALA A 470 -7.60 -4.27 -27.71
N ALA A 471 -6.31 -3.93 -27.60
CA ALA A 471 -5.22 -4.86 -27.87
C ALA A 471 -5.00 -5.88 -26.74
N PHE A 472 -5.60 -5.68 -25.56
CA PHE A 472 -5.35 -6.47 -24.35
C PHE A 472 -6.65 -6.99 -23.74
N ARG A 473 -6.54 -8.07 -22.93
CA ARG A 473 -7.61 -8.55 -22.06
C ARG A 473 -7.22 -8.28 -20.60
N PRO A 474 -7.50 -7.07 -20.08
CA PRO A 474 -6.97 -6.67 -18.78
C PRO A 474 -7.58 -7.48 -17.64
N ALA A 475 -6.77 -7.85 -16.64
CA ALA A 475 -7.24 -8.32 -15.34
C ALA A 475 -7.77 -7.17 -14.48
N LEU A 476 -7.18 -5.97 -14.63
CA LEU A 476 -7.59 -4.75 -13.94
C LEU A 476 -7.18 -3.53 -14.78
N VAL A 477 -7.99 -2.48 -14.75
CA VAL A 477 -7.74 -1.19 -15.38
C VAL A 477 -7.55 -0.11 -14.31
N VAL A 478 -6.38 0.52 -14.31
CA VAL A 478 -6.04 1.64 -13.42
C VAL A 478 -6.02 2.93 -14.23
N TYR A 479 -6.65 3.99 -13.74
CA TYR A 479 -6.49 5.35 -14.25
C TYR A 479 -5.82 6.23 -13.20
N ASP A 480 -4.59 6.70 -13.43
CA ASP A 480 -3.90 7.67 -12.57
C ASP A 480 -4.05 9.08 -13.16
N CYS A 481 -5.11 9.76 -12.70
CA CYS A 481 -5.42 11.14 -13.04
C CYS A 481 -4.52 12.08 -12.23
N MET A 482 -3.31 12.32 -12.73
CA MET A 482 -2.32 13.19 -12.07
C MET A 482 -2.60 14.69 -12.27
N ASP A 483 -3.13 15.07 -13.44
CA ASP A 483 -3.42 16.44 -13.84
C ASP A 483 -4.78 16.50 -14.56
N GLU A 484 -5.46 17.65 -14.50
CA GLU A 484 -6.67 17.91 -15.28
C GLU A 484 -6.30 18.27 -16.73
N LEU A 485 -5.95 17.25 -17.53
CA LEU A 485 -5.45 17.39 -18.91
C LEU A 485 -6.42 18.18 -19.81
N ALA A 486 -7.73 18.16 -19.53
CA ALA A 486 -8.72 18.92 -20.29
C ALA A 486 -8.62 20.44 -20.07
N SER A 487 -7.95 20.89 -18.99
CA SER A 487 -7.77 22.31 -18.68
C SER A 487 -6.50 22.91 -19.30
N PHE A 488 -5.68 22.13 -20.00
CA PHE A 488 -4.52 22.62 -20.73
C PHE A 488 -4.92 23.34 -22.01
N LYS A 489 -4.12 24.31 -22.43
CA LYS A 489 -4.37 25.04 -23.68
C LYS A 489 -4.29 24.08 -24.87
N ASN A 490 -5.25 24.22 -25.78
CA ASN A 490 -5.39 23.38 -26.98
C ASN A 490 -5.64 21.88 -26.70
N ALA A 491 -6.19 21.51 -25.53
CA ALA A 491 -6.58 20.13 -25.27
C ALA A 491 -7.52 19.57 -26.37
N PRO A 492 -7.30 18.35 -26.89
CA PRO A 492 -8.17 17.74 -27.89
C PRO A 492 -9.62 17.65 -27.42
N ARG A 493 -10.58 17.91 -28.30
CA ARG A 493 -12.03 17.87 -27.96
C ARG A 493 -12.46 16.49 -27.44
N GLN A 494 -11.85 15.43 -27.96
CA GLN A 494 -12.14 14.05 -27.57
C GLN A 494 -11.68 13.71 -26.15
N LEU A 495 -10.80 14.51 -25.54
CA LEU A 495 -10.16 14.19 -24.26
C LEU A 495 -11.18 14.07 -23.12
N LEU A 496 -12.13 15.01 -23.01
CA LEU A 496 -13.20 14.98 -22.00
C LEU A 496 -14.14 13.76 -22.17
N GLN A 497 -14.47 13.43 -23.41
CA GLN A 497 -15.31 12.27 -23.72
C GLN A 497 -14.60 10.97 -23.33
N ARG A 498 -13.32 10.85 -23.69
CA ARG A 498 -12.49 9.68 -23.36
C ARG A 498 -12.20 9.57 -21.88
N GLU A 499 -11.99 10.70 -21.20
CA GLU A 499 -11.83 10.69 -19.75
C GLU A 499 -13.05 10.11 -19.07
N SER A 500 -14.25 10.57 -19.44
CA SER A 500 -15.48 10.05 -18.88
C SER A 500 -15.64 8.56 -19.16
N ALA A 501 -15.30 8.10 -20.37
CA ALA A 501 -15.35 6.68 -20.73
C ALA A 501 -14.28 5.83 -20.02
N LEU A 502 -13.08 6.38 -19.79
CA LEU A 502 -12.01 5.71 -19.07
C LEU A 502 -12.35 5.61 -17.58
N MET A 503 -12.87 6.67 -16.97
CA MET A 503 -13.38 6.64 -15.60
C MET A 503 -14.47 5.57 -15.44
N SER A 504 -15.41 5.45 -16.39
CA SER A 504 -16.42 4.39 -16.31
C SER A 504 -15.88 2.96 -16.50
N ARG A 505 -14.67 2.80 -17.05
CA ARG A 505 -14.04 1.50 -17.32
C ARG A 505 -12.94 1.13 -16.33
N ALA A 506 -12.39 2.10 -15.62
CA ALA A 506 -11.33 1.86 -14.65
C ALA A 506 -11.92 1.16 -13.42
N ASP A 507 -11.18 0.19 -12.89
CA ASP A 507 -11.50 -0.46 -11.63
C ASP A 507 -10.94 0.35 -10.45
N LEU A 508 -9.84 1.07 -10.69
CA LEU A 508 -9.18 1.98 -9.75
C LEU A 508 -8.92 3.33 -10.39
N LEU A 509 -9.29 4.40 -9.67
CA LEU A 509 -8.93 5.77 -10.01
C LEU A 509 -7.96 6.33 -8.96
N PHE A 510 -6.75 6.67 -9.37
CA PHE A 510 -5.80 7.42 -8.55
C PHE A 510 -5.81 8.89 -8.95
N THR A 511 -5.65 9.77 -7.97
CA THR A 511 -5.60 11.22 -8.19
C THR A 511 -4.34 11.82 -7.57
N GLY A 512 -3.72 12.76 -8.27
CA GLY A 512 -2.40 13.32 -7.92
C GLY A 512 -2.38 14.33 -6.78
N GLY A 513 -3.54 14.78 -6.28
CA GLY A 513 -3.62 15.77 -5.20
C GLY A 513 -5.02 15.92 -4.59
N PRO A 514 -5.15 16.49 -3.38
CA PRO A 514 -6.43 16.60 -2.67
C PRO A 514 -7.49 17.39 -3.43
N SER A 515 -7.11 18.48 -4.10
CA SER A 515 -8.06 19.30 -4.87
C SER A 515 -8.64 18.56 -6.08
N LEU A 516 -7.79 17.79 -6.79
CA LEU A 516 -8.21 16.96 -7.91
C LEU A 516 -9.07 15.78 -7.44
N HIS A 517 -8.68 15.14 -6.35
CA HIS A 517 -9.46 14.09 -5.71
C HIS A 517 -10.87 14.57 -5.35
N ALA A 518 -10.96 15.73 -4.68
CA ALA A 518 -12.25 16.31 -4.30
C ALA A 518 -13.16 16.58 -5.51
N ALA A 519 -12.58 16.92 -6.66
CA ALA A 519 -13.31 17.15 -7.92
C ALA A 519 -13.77 15.84 -8.62
N LYS A 520 -13.12 14.71 -8.35
CA LYS A 520 -13.36 13.43 -9.06
C LYS A 520 -14.00 12.34 -8.18
N GLN A 521 -13.91 12.42 -6.85
CA GLN A 521 -14.43 11.41 -5.90
C GLN A 521 -15.93 11.12 -6.07
N GLY A 522 -16.73 12.10 -6.48
CA GLY A 522 -18.17 11.92 -6.73
C GLY A 522 -18.51 11.29 -8.09
N ARG A 523 -17.50 10.94 -8.90
CA ARG A 523 -17.65 10.45 -10.28
C ARG A 523 -17.09 9.04 -10.50
N HIS A 524 -16.51 8.42 -9.46
CA HIS A 524 -15.92 7.08 -9.53
C HIS A 524 -15.91 6.44 -8.13
N ASP A 525 -16.45 5.22 -8.01
CA ASP A 525 -16.68 4.56 -6.72
C ASP A 525 -15.40 4.13 -5.99
N ASN A 526 -14.32 3.90 -6.74
CA ASN A 526 -13.03 3.44 -6.22
C ASN A 526 -11.90 4.47 -6.48
N ALA A 527 -12.15 5.72 -6.09
CA ALA A 527 -11.21 6.83 -6.25
C ALA A 527 -10.34 7.02 -5.00
N TRP A 528 -9.02 7.15 -5.17
CA TRP A 528 -8.07 7.36 -4.08
C TRP A 528 -7.18 8.57 -4.33
N CYS A 529 -6.89 9.29 -3.25
CA CYS A 529 -5.97 10.44 -3.27
C CYS A 529 -4.56 9.97 -2.92
N PHE A 530 -3.62 10.17 -3.83
CA PHE A 530 -2.20 9.96 -3.59
C PHE A 530 -1.44 11.22 -3.97
N PRO A 531 -1.26 12.18 -3.03
CA PRO A 531 -0.49 13.38 -3.26
C PRO A 531 0.97 13.09 -3.66
N SER A 532 1.65 14.10 -4.19
CA SER A 532 3.09 14.05 -4.47
C SER A 532 3.93 13.68 -3.23
N SER A 533 5.00 12.91 -3.46
CA SER A 533 6.00 12.52 -2.45
C SER A 533 7.40 12.96 -2.86
N VAL A 534 8.43 12.63 -2.06
CA VAL A 534 9.83 13.03 -2.31
C VAL A 534 10.81 11.85 -2.16
N ASP A 535 11.89 11.91 -2.93
CA ASP A 535 13.10 11.09 -2.72
C ASP A 535 14.08 11.86 -1.81
N ALA A 536 13.88 11.75 -0.49
CA ALA A 536 14.60 12.57 0.48
C ALA A 536 16.13 12.37 0.38
N ALA A 537 16.59 11.12 0.26
CA ALA A 537 18.01 10.79 0.17
C ALA A 537 18.69 11.43 -1.05
N HIS A 538 17.95 11.57 -2.17
CA HIS A 538 18.45 12.29 -3.35
C HIS A 538 18.66 13.78 -3.08
N PHE A 539 17.66 14.46 -2.52
CA PHE A 539 17.69 15.92 -2.35
C PHE A 539 18.47 16.40 -1.10
N GLU A 540 18.69 15.53 -0.11
CA GLU A 540 19.56 15.82 1.04
C GLU A 540 21.02 16.10 0.64
N GLN A 541 21.45 15.70 -0.55
CA GLN A 541 22.75 16.08 -1.11
C GLN A 541 22.97 17.60 -1.12
N ALA A 542 21.89 18.38 -1.21
CA ALA A 542 21.93 19.85 -1.20
C ALA A 542 22.20 20.48 0.18
N LEU A 543 22.15 19.67 1.25
CA LEU A 543 22.56 20.11 2.59
C LEU A 543 24.08 20.38 2.65
N ASP A 544 24.84 19.65 1.84
CA ASP A 544 26.24 19.99 1.57
C ASP A 544 26.28 21.16 0.57
N ARG A 545 26.43 22.37 1.11
CA ARG A 545 26.49 23.61 0.33
C ARG A 545 27.73 23.74 -0.54
N THR A 546 28.73 22.86 -0.38
CA THR A 546 29.93 22.83 -1.24
C THR A 546 29.71 22.05 -2.53
N ASN A 547 28.63 21.27 -2.61
CA ASN A 547 28.24 20.45 -3.76
C ASN A 547 27.43 21.26 -4.79
N GLY A 548 27.90 22.45 -5.15
CA GLY A 548 27.22 23.35 -6.10
C GLY A 548 27.29 22.88 -7.55
N HIS A 549 26.27 23.22 -8.35
CA HIS A 549 26.28 22.91 -9.78
C HIS A 549 27.23 23.84 -10.56
N PRO A 550 28.13 23.33 -11.43
CA PRO A 550 29.13 24.15 -12.13
C PRO A 550 28.55 25.32 -12.94
N LEU A 551 27.36 25.15 -13.52
CA LEU A 551 26.67 26.22 -14.27
C LEU A 551 26.33 27.46 -13.42
N GLN A 552 26.35 27.36 -12.09
CA GLN A 552 26.07 28.49 -11.20
C GLN A 552 27.33 29.09 -10.57
N ASP A 553 28.52 28.52 -10.79
CA ASP A 553 29.75 28.94 -10.10
C ASP A 553 30.07 30.42 -10.30
N ALA A 554 29.81 30.94 -11.51
CA ALA A 554 30.07 32.33 -11.86
C ALA A 554 28.99 33.32 -11.35
N LEU A 555 27.83 32.83 -10.89
CA LEU A 555 26.72 33.69 -10.48
C LEU A 555 26.91 34.22 -9.05
N PRO A 556 26.75 35.52 -8.76
CA PRO A 556 26.81 36.00 -7.38
C PRO A 556 25.60 35.54 -6.55
N HIS A 557 25.70 35.65 -5.22
CA HIS A 557 24.56 35.49 -4.30
C HIS A 557 23.87 36.85 -4.05
N PRO A 558 22.56 36.87 -3.72
CA PRO A 558 21.69 35.71 -3.50
C PRO A 558 21.13 35.12 -4.80
N ARG A 559 20.92 33.80 -4.80
CA ARG A 559 20.38 33.02 -5.93
C ARG A 559 19.00 32.48 -5.55
N LEU A 560 17.97 32.85 -6.31
CA LEU A 560 16.60 32.41 -6.09
C LEU A 560 16.18 31.52 -7.25
N GLY A 561 15.83 30.27 -6.97
CA GLY A 561 15.75 29.25 -8.02
C GLY A 561 14.41 28.55 -8.16
N TYR A 562 14.09 28.16 -9.39
CA TYR A 562 13.02 27.25 -9.72
C TYR A 562 13.56 26.17 -10.65
N TYR A 563 13.15 24.92 -10.44
CA TYR A 563 13.26 23.91 -11.48
C TYR A 563 11.92 23.25 -11.82
N GLY A 564 11.79 22.82 -13.08
CA GLY A 564 10.61 22.18 -13.61
C GLY A 564 10.29 22.64 -15.03
N VAL A 565 9.23 22.09 -15.61
CA VAL A 565 8.79 22.49 -16.96
C VAL A 565 8.38 23.95 -16.96
N ILE A 566 8.98 24.75 -17.85
CA ILE A 566 8.63 26.16 -18.05
C ILE A 566 7.61 26.23 -19.18
N ASP A 567 6.33 26.33 -18.82
CA ASP A 567 5.21 26.39 -19.74
C ASP A 567 4.15 27.42 -19.30
N GLU A 568 2.94 27.32 -19.83
CA GLU A 568 1.80 28.20 -19.52
C GLU A 568 1.37 28.23 -18.05
N ARG A 569 1.85 27.29 -17.23
CA ARG A 569 1.64 27.29 -15.78
C ARG A 569 2.53 28.29 -15.06
N MET A 570 3.56 28.82 -15.71
CA MET A 570 4.50 29.76 -15.11
C MET A 570 4.03 31.21 -15.22
N ASP A 571 4.10 31.98 -14.12
CA ASP A 571 3.83 33.41 -14.14
C ASP A 571 5.08 34.19 -14.58
N LEU A 572 5.24 34.33 -15.90
CA LEU A 572 6.36 35.07 -16.49
C LEU A 572 6.36 36.55 -16.09
N GLY A 573 5.18 37.13 -15.80
CA GLY A 573 5.05 38.51 -15.35
C GLY A 573 5.58 38.69 -13.92
N LEU A 574 5.28 37.74 -13.04
CA LEU A 574 5.84 37.69 -11.68
C LEU A 574 7.36 37.54 -11.69
N ILE A 575 7.91 36.67 -12.54
CA ILE A 575 9.37 36.51 -12.68
C ILE A 575 10.01 37.82 -13.13
N ALA A 576 9.43 38.50 -14.13
CA ALA A 576 9.92 39.80 -14.58
C ALA A 576 9.86 40.86 -13.46
N ALA A 577 8.76 40.91 -12.71
CA ALA A 577 8.58 41.85 -11.60
C ALA A 577 9.58 41.59 -10.46
N LEU A 578 9.87 40.33 -10.15
CA LEU A 578 10.89 39.93 -9.18
C LEU A 578 12.29 40.41 -9.60
N ALA A 579 12.63 40.21 -10.88
CA ALA A 579 13.90 40.64 -11.46
C ALA A 579 14.08 42.17 -11.43
N ASP A 580 13.02 42.89 -11.79
CA ASP A 580 13.01 44.35 -11.86
C ASP A 580 13.06 44.99 -10.46
N ALA A 581 12.45 44.35 -9.44
CA ALA A 581 12.45 44.85 -8.06
C ALA A 581 13.81 44.72 -7.37
N HIS A 582 14.57 43.65 -7.67
CA HIS A 582 15.89 43.39 -7.07
C HIS A 582 16.94 43.00 -8.11
N PRO A 583 17.59 43.97 -8.78
CA PRO A 583 18.58 43.69 -9.83
C PRO A 583 19.84 42.93 -9.37
N SER A 584 20.12 42.91 -8.06
CA SER A 584 21.24 42.16 -7.48
C SER A 584 20.94 40.66 -7.27
N TRP A 585 19.67 40.28 -7.21
CA TRP A 585 19.26 38.89 -7.03
C TRP A 585 19.40 38.12 -8.33
N GLN A 586 19.97 36.91 -8.27
CA GLN A 586 20.12 36.03 -9.43
C GLN A 586 18.94 35.05 -9.49
N ILE A 587 18.07 35.18 -10.48
CA ILE A 587 16.91 34.32 -10.66
C ILE A 587 17.30 33.14 -11.56
N VAL A 588 17.32 31.95 -10.99
CA VAL A 588 17.80 30.74 -11.66
C VAL A 588 16.63 29.86 -12.09
N MET A 589 16.46 29.67 -13.40
CA MET A 589 15.37 28.92 -14.00
C MET A 589 15.92 27.67 -14.70
N VAL A 590 15.60 26.49 -14.18
CA VAL A 590 16.13 25.21 -14.66
C VAL A 590 14.99 24.32 -15.19
N GLY A 591 14.97 24.06 -16.48
CA GLY A 591 14.03 23.14 -17.09
C GLY A 591 13.72 23.45 -18.55
N PRO A 592 13.07 22.52 -19.25
CA PRO A 592 12.71 22.70 -20.65
C PRO A 592 11.60 23.76 -20.80
N VAL A 593 11.71 24.56 -21.85
CA VAL A 593 10.68 25.52 -22.27
C VAL A 593 9.79 24.85 -23.30
N VAL A 594 8.50 24.66 -22.97
CA VAL A 594 7.55 23.95 -23.84
C VAL A 594 6.19 24.64 -23.83
N LYS A 595 5.39 24.42 -24.88
CA LYS A 595 4.00 24.94 -25.07
C LYS A 595 3.85 26.47 -25.13
N ILE A 596 4.89 27.22 -24.77
CA ILE A 596 5.01 28.67 -24.92
C ILE A 596 6.10 29.01 -25.95
N ASP A 597 6.01 30.20 -26.53
CA ASP A 597 7.06 30.73 -27.40
C ASP A 597 8.28 31.09 -26.54
N PRO A 598 9.48 30.51 -26.76
CA PRO A 598 10.69 30.88 -26.03
C PRO A 598 11.00 32.39 -26.09
N ALA A 599 10.58 33.09 -27.15
CA ALA A 599 10.75 34.54 -27.27
C ALA A 599 9.92 35.34 -26.25
N SER A 600 8.92 34.72 -25.60
CA SER A 600 8.08 35.36 -24.58
C SER A 600 8.71 35.37 -23.18
N LEU A 601 9.83 34.68 -22.98
CA LEU A 601 10.53 34.62 -21.69
C LEU A 601 11.13 35.98 -21.32
N PRO A 602 11.04 36.44 -20.06
CA PRO A 602 11.65 37.69 -19.63
C PRO A 602 13.19 37.64 -19.73
N GLN A 603 13.79 38.65 -20.37
CA GLN A 603 15.23 38.71 -20.69
C GLN A 603 16.02 39.73 -19.84
N ARG A 604 15.92 39.69 -18.50
CA ARG A 604 16.73 40.57 -17.63
C ARG A 604 18.12 39.96 -17.43
N GLU A 605 19.14 40.79 -17.23
CA GLU A 605 20.54 40.34 -17.03
C GLU A 605 20.72 39.42 -15.82
N ASN A 606 19.82 39.51 -14.83
CA ASN A 606 19.83 38.72 -13.62
C ASN A 606 18.89 37.50 -13.67
N ILE A 607 18.33 37.15 -14.83
CA ILE A 607 17.56 35.91 -15.03
C ILE A 607 18.39 34.93 -15.86
N HIS A 608 18.57 33.70 -15.36
CA HIS A 608 19.42 32.67 -15.94
C HIS A 608 18.59 31.45 -16.30
N TYR A 609 18.53 31.11 -17.59
CA TYR A 609 17.84 29.92 -18.10
C TYR A 609 18.84 28.82 -18.44
N PHE A 610 18.85 27.72 -17.69
CA PHE A 610 19.78 26.60 -17.89
C PHE A 610 19.23 25.45 -18.73
N GLY A 611 17.99 25.58 -19.22
CA GLY A 611 17.33 24.52 -20.00
C GLY A 611 17.10 23.25 -19.19
N GLN A 612 16.75 22.17 -19.87
CA GLN A 612 16.55 20.85 -19.25
C GLN A 612 17.86 20.35 -18.65
N GLN A 613 17.81 19.89 -17.40
CA GLN A 613 18.93 19.27 -16.70
C GLN A 613 18.51 17.88 -16.22
N PRO A 614 19.46 16.91 -16.14
CA PRO A 614 19.18 15.59 -15.59
C PRO A 614 18.67 15.67 -14.14
N TYR A 615 17.80 14.73 -13.76
CA TYR A 615 17.24 14.67 -12.39
C TYR A 615 18.35 14.57 -11.33
N GLN A 616 19.42 13.86 -11.66
CA GLN A 616 20.59 13.65 -10.82
C GLN A 616 21.25 14.98 -10.41
N ALA A 617 21.22 16.00 -11.28
CA ALA A 617 21.88 17.28 -11.08
C ALA A 617 21.09 18.29 -10.24
N LEU A 618 19.79 18.04 -9.98
CA LEU A 618 18.92 18.99 -9.29
C LEU A 618 19.36 19.31 -7.84
N PRO A 619 19.86 18.36 -7.03
CA PRO A 619 20.38 18.69 -5.70
C PRO A 619 21.57 19.65 -5.74
N GLN A 620 22.44 19.56 -6.76
CA GLN A 620 23.56 20.48 -6.95
C GLN A 620 23.08 21.90 -7.30
N PHE A 621 21.94 22.01 -7.98
CA PHE A 621 21.32 23.31 -8.18
C PHE A 621 20.83 23.90 -6.85
N LEU A 622 20.10 23.11 -6.05
CA LEU A 622 19.62 23.50 -4.73
C LEU A 622 20.76 23.87 -3.77
N ALA A 623 21.88 23.16 -3.80
CA ALA A 623 23.10 23.47 -3.04
C ALA A 623 23.62 24.89 -3.29
N GLY A 624 23.29 25.47 -4.45
CA GLY A 624 23.63 26.83 -4.82
C GLY A 624 22.55 27.87 -4.52
N TRP A 625 21.34 27.52 -4.11
CA TRP A 625 20.21 28.48 -3.97
C TRP A 625 19.97 28.94 -2.55
N ASP A 626 19.59 30.20 -2.38
CA ASP A 626 19.24 30.80 -1.09
C ASP A 626 17.73 30.76 -0.83
N VAL A 627 16.90 30.84 -1.89
CA VAL A 627 15.43 30.72 -1.80
C VAL A 627 14.90 29.90 -2.97
N CYS A 628 13.97 29.00 -2.70
CA CYS A 628 13.30 28.22 -3.72
C CYS A 628 11.95 28.83 -4.10
N LEU A 629 11.73 29.02 -5.39
CA LEU A 629 10.57 29.68 -5.95
C LEU A 629 9.56 28.65 -6.49
N MET A 630 8.27 28.97 -6.35
CA MET A 630 7.16 28.33 -7.07
C MET A 630 6.23 29.41 -7.65
N PRO A 631 6.66 30.11 -8.73
CA PRO A 631 5.95 31.26 -9.30
C PRO A 631 4.89 30.82 -10.31
N PHE A 632 3.94 29.97 -9.88
CA PHE A 632 2.89 29.47 -10.77
C PHE A 632 1.82 30.54 -11.05
N ALA A 633 1.41 30.66 -12.31
CA ALA A 633 0.27 31.47 -12.71
C ALA A 633 -1.02 30.88 -12.13
N LEU A 634 -1.94 31.70 -11.60
CA LEU A 634 -3.22 31.23 -11.05
C LEU A 634 -4.27 31.17 -12.16
N ASN A 635 -4.35 30.05 -12.88
CA ASN A 635 -5.24 29.85 -14.01
C ASN A 635 -5.88 28.43 -14.00
N ALA A 636 -6.64 28.07 -15.03
CA ALA A 636 -7.33 26.78 -15.09
C ALA A 636 -6.36 25.58 -15.04
N SER A 637 -5.18 25.68 -15.65
CA SER A 637 -4.18 24.61 -15.72
C SER A 637 -3.44 24.37 -14.40
N THR A 638 -3.44 25.34 -13.49
CA THR A 638 -2.78 25.26 -12.17
C THR A 638 -3.75 25.08 -11.01
N ARG A 639 -5.06 25.09 -11.28
CA ARG A 639 -6.10 24.97 -10.23
C ARG A 639 -5.97 23.68 -9.40
N TYR A 640 -5.54 22.58 -10.02
CA TYR A 640 -5.50 21.24 -9.44
C TYR A 640 -4.09 20.65 -9.32
N ILE A 641 -3.04 21.46 -9.47
CA ILE A 641 -1.67 20.95 -9.41
C ILE A 641 -1.28 20.68 -7.95
N SER A 642 -0.60 19.55 -7.73
CA SER A 642 0.06 19.21 -6.47
C SER A 642 1.57 19.08 -6.72
N PRO A 643 2.34 20.18 -6.64
CA PRO A 643 3.74 20.18 -7.07
C PRO A 643 4.64 19.37 -6.14
N THR A 644 5.45 18.45 -6.69
CA THR A 644 6.47 17.71 -5.94
C THR A 644 7.54 18.62 -5.33
N LYS A 645 7.83 19.75 -6.00
CA LYS A 645 8.94 20.66 -5.70
C LYS A 645 8.95 21.16 -4.26
N VAL A 646 7.77 21.37 -3.66
CA VAL A 646 7.69 21.84 -2.28
C VAL A 646 8.38 20.88 -1.31
N LEU A 647 8.19 19.56 -1.49
CA LEU A 647 8.81 18.54 -0.64
C LEU A 647 10.30 18.36 -0.97
N GLU A 648 10.67 18.48 -2.24
CA GLU A 648 12.06 18.41 -2.69
C GLU A 648 12.90 19.57 -2.12
N TYR A 649 12.35 20.79 -2.11
CA TYR A 649 12.97 21.96 -1.48
C TYR A 649 13.05 21.83 0.05
N MET A 650 12.02 21.24 0.68
CA MET A 650 12.02 20.94 2.11
C MET A 650 13.08 19.89 2.48
N ALA A 651 13.31 18.88 1.64
CA ALA A 651 14.37 17.89 1.84
C ALA A 651 15.77 18.52 1.79
N ALA A 652 15.95 19.54 0.94
CA ALA A 652 17.14 20.39 0.90
C ALA A 652 17.21 21.45 2.03
N ALA A 653 16.20 21.52 2.90
CA ALA A 653 16.07 22.49 3.99
C ALA A 653 16.16 23.97 3.55
N LEU A 654 15.61 24.29 2.37
CA LEU A 654 15.61 25.65 1.81
C LEU A 654 14.27 26.36 2.01
N PRO A 655 14.28 27.67 2.25
CA PRO A 655 13.05 28.45 2.36
C PRO A 655 12.31 28.47 1.01
N VAL A 656 11.00 28.27 1.07
CA VAL A 656 10.14 28.16 -0.12
C VAL A 656 9.16 29.32 -0.18
N VAL A 657 9.07 29.95 -1.36
CA VAL A 657 8.09 31.01 -1.65
C VAL A 657 7.23 30.57 -2.83
N SER A 658 5.91 30.58 -2.65
CA SER A 658 4.95 30.10 -3.64
C SER A 658 3.85 31.11 -3.89
N THR A 659 3.31 31.12 -5.12
CA THR A 659 1.97 31.68 -5.34
C THR A 659 0.93 30.82 -4.63
N ALA A 660 -0.29 31.35 -4.46
CA ALA A 660 -1.38 30.73 -3.69
C ALA A 660 -2.03 29.49 -4.36
N ILE A 661 -1.22 28.51 -4.76
CA ILE A 661 -1.67 27.19 -5.22
C ILE A 661 -2.34 26.45 -4.04
N THR A 662 -3.57 25.97 -4.26
CA THR A 662 -4.42 25.33 -3.24
C THR A 662 -3.70 24.20 -2.51
N ASP A 663 -3.12 23.27 -3.26
CA ASP A 663 -2.46 22.07 -2.72
C ASP A 663 -1.03 22.35 -2.20
N VAL A 664 -0.60 23.61 -2.18
CA VAL A 664 0.58 24.08 -1.43
C VAL A 664 0.14 24.85 -0.19
N LYS A 665 -0.77 25.81 -0.37
CA LYS A 665 -1.26 26.72 0.66
C LYS A 665 -1.91 25.98 1.83
N ILE A 666 -2.77 25.01 1.55
CA ILE A 666 -3.52 24.29 2.59
C ILE A 666 -2.59 23.39 3.43
N PRO A 667 -1.80 22.46 2.83
CA PRO A 667 -0.97 21.56 3.62
C PRO A 667 0.30 22.21 4.19
N TYR A 668 0.86 23.22 3.50
CA TYR A 668 2.21 23.73 3.80
C TYR A 668 2.27 25.23 4.11
N GLY A 669 1.14 25.95 4.19
CA GLY A 669 1.12 27.40 4.40
C GLY A 669 1.77 27.88 5.71
N GLY A 670 1.98 26.99 6.69
CA GLY A 670 2.74 27.27 7.91
C GLY A 670 4.27 27.13 7.78
N LEU A 671 4.76 26.69 6.63
CA LEU A 671 6.19 26.45 6.31
C LEU A 671 6.66 27.12 5.02
N VAL A 672 5.73 27.41 4.11
CA VAL A 672 5.94 28.04 2.81
C VAL A 672 5.37 29.46 2.85
N ALA A 673 6.13 30.45 2.41
CA ALA A 673 5.61 31.80 2.25
C ALA A 673 4.68 31.86 1.04
N ILE A 674 3.42 32.30 1.26
CA ILE A 674 2.39 32.34 0.22
C ILE A 674 2.12 33.78 -0.20
N GLY A 675 2.43 34.11 -1.46
CA GLY A 675 2.10 35.39 -2.08
C GLY A 675 0.81 35.32 -2.91
N HIS A 676 -0.11 36.25 -2.69
CA HIS A 676 -1.33 36.41 -3.51
C HIS A 676 -1.16 37.48 -4.59
N THR A 677 -0.14 38.33 -4.45
CA THR A 677 0.24 39.36 -5.41
C THR A 677 1.76 39.35 -5.64
N PRO A 678 2.27 39.95 -6.74
CA PRO A 678 3.71 40.06 -6.95
C PRO A 678 4.44 40.74 -5.79
N ALA A 679 3.85 41.78 -5.19
CA ALA A 679 4.44 42.47 -4.04
C ALA A 679 4.55 41.56 -2.80
N GLU A 680 3.51 40.77 -2.50
CA GLU A 680 3.56 39.80 -1.39
C GLU A 680 4.57 38.68 -1.65
N PHE A 681 4.68 38.21 -2.89
CA PHE A 681 5.64 37.17 -3.27
C PHE A 681 7.09 37.67 -3.12
N ILE A 682 7.36 38.89 -3.58
CA ILE A 682 8.68 39.55 -3.41
C ILE A 682 8.99 39.72 -1.93
N ALA A 683 8.04 40.23 -1.13
CA ALA A 683 8.22 40.38 0.32
C ALA A 683 8.49 39.04 1.03
N GLY A 684 7.88 37.95 0.56
CA GLY A 684 8.18 36.59 1.04
C GLY A 684 9.64 36.17 0.76
N CYS A 685 10.17 36.54 -0.41
CA CYS A 685 11.58 36.30 -0.75
C CYS A 685 12.52 37.16 0.10
N GLU A 686 12.20 38.44 0.32
CA GLU A 686 12.96 39.34 1.19
C GLU A 686 13.03 38.81 2.63
N ALA A 687 11.89 38.35 3.17
CA ALA A 687 11.82 37.75 4.50
C ALA A 687 12.65 36.46 4.61
N ALA A 688 12.61 35.60 3.58
CA ALA A 688 13.41 34.38 3.52
C ALA A 688 14.92 34.67 3.54
N LEU A 689 15.37 35.70 2.80
CA LEU A 689 16.78 36.13 2.77
C LEU A 689 17.22 36.82 4.07
N ALA A 690 16.30 37.51 4.75
CA ALA A 690 16.56 38.21 6.01
C ALA A 690 16.54 37.28 7.25
N ALA A 691 16.09 36.03 7.10
CA ALA A 691 15.95 35.09 8.19
C ALA A 691 17.27 34.79 8.92
N THR A 692 17.23 34.85 10.25
CA THR A 692 18.38 34.53 11.11
C THR A 692 18.75 33.04 11.00
N ALA A 693 19.95 32.69 11.50
CA ALA A 693 20.38 31.29 11.52
C ALA A 693 19.43 30.41 12.37
N ASP A 694 18.98 30.92 13.53
CA ASP A 694 18.08 30.20 14.43
C ASP A 694 16.70 29.98 13.79
N GLU A 695 16.14 30.98 13.11
CA GLU A 695 14.87 30.85 12.38
C GLU A 695 14.99 29.81 11.26
N ARG A 696 16.09 29.83 10.50
CA ARG A 696 16.36 28.83 9.45
C ARG A 696 16.50 27.43 10.03
N SER A 697 17.20 27.26 11.14
CA SER A 697 17.32 25.97 11.83
C SER A 697 15.97 25.45 12.32
N LEU A 698 15.14 26.31 12.93
CA LEU A 698 13.80 25.92 13.37
C LEU A 698 12.89 25.55 12.19
N GLN A 699 12.96 26.31 11.09
CA GLN A 699 12.20 26.01 9.87
C GLN A 699 12.64 24.67 9.27
N ALA A 700 13.95 24.41 9.18
CA ALA A 700 14.50 23.15 8.69
C ALA A 700 14.04 21.94 9.53
N GLN A 701 13.98 22.06 10.86
CA GLN A 701 13.46 21.00 11.73
C GLN A 701 11.98 20.70 11.44
N ARG A 702 11.16 21.72 11.22
CA ARG A 702 9.73 21.52 10.89
C ARG A 702 9.53 20.96 9.49
N MET A 703 10.36 21.36 8.52
CA MET A 703 10.38 20.80 7.16
C MET A 703 10.75 19.31 7.19
N ARG A 704 11.74 18.93 7.99
CA ARG A 704 12.17 17.54 8.18
C ARG A 704 11.01 16.64 8.62
N ALA A 705 10.23 17.09 9.61
CA ALA A 705 9.06 16.33 10.09
C ALA A 705 8.00 16.07 8.99
N VAL A 706 7.84 16.98 8.03
CA VAL A 706 6.94 16.79 6.88
C VAL A 706 7.53 15.81 5.87
N VAL A 707 8.81 15.95 5.55
CA VAL A 707 9.54 15.07 4.62
C VAL A 707 9.56 13.63 5.15
N ASP A 708 9.82 13.43 6.43
CA ASP A 708 9.90 12.11 7.06
C ASP A 708 8.54 11.38 7.09
N ALA A 709 7.44 12.12 6.97
CA ALA A 709 6.08 11.56 6.95
C ALA A 709 5.65 11.03 5.57
N THR A 710 6.46 11.20 4.52
CA THR A 710 6.10 10.83 3.15
C THR A 710 7.29 10.23 2.39
N SER A 711 7.02 9.25 1.53
CA SER A 711 8.01 8.71 0.59
C SER A 711 7.33 8.06 -0.60
N TRP A 712 8.01 8.08 -1.74
CA TRP A 712 7.54 7.35 -2.93
C TRP A 712 7.42 5.84 -2.69
N ASP A 713 8.22 5.26 -1.80
CA ASP A 713 8.13 3.85 -1.41
C ASP A 713 6.83 3.55 -0.66
N ALA A 714 6.45 4.40 0.30
CA ALA A 714 5.17 4.25 1.01
C ALA A 714 3.98 4.45 0.07
N THR A 715 4.02 5.44 -0.83
CA THR A 715 2.97 5.66 -1.83
C THR A 715 2.82 4.49 -2.79
N ALA A 716 3.93 3.99 -3.34
CA ALA A 716 3.89 2.84 -4.25
C ALA A 716 3.37 1.58 -3.54
N ALA A 717 3.78 1.33 -2.29
CA ALA A 717 3.27 0.22 -1.50
C ALA A 717 1.77 0.33 -1.23
N ALA A 718 1.27 1.53 -0.89
CA ALA A 718 -0.16 1.75 -0.69
C ALA A 718 -0.97 1.55 -1.98
N MET A 719 -0.49 2.06 -3.12
CA MET A 719 -1.11 1.80 -4.42
C MET A 719 -1.08 0.31 -4.78
N GLN A 720 0.05 -0.36 -4.54
CA GLN A 720 0.20 -1.80 -4.78
C GLN A 720 -0.79 -2.60 -3.94
N SER A 721 -0.96 -2.28 -2.65
CA SER A 721 -1.95 -2.93 -1.78
C SER A 721 -3.38 -2.77 -2.30
N LEU A 722 -3.74 -1.60 -2.83
CA LEU A 722 -5.05 -1.37 -3.43
C LEU A 722 -5.24 -2.16 -4.73
N ILE A 723 -4.20 -2.24 -5.57
CA ILE A 723 -4.21 -3.04 -6.79
C ILE A 723 -4.33 -4.52 -6.45
N ALA A 724 -3.53 -5.02 -5.50
CA ALA A 724 -3.58 -6.40 -5.04
C ALA A 724 -4.95 -6.74 -4.44
N ARG A 725 -5.52 -5.83 -3.65
CA ARG A 725 -6.88 -5.99 -3.10
C ARG A 725 -7.91 -6.08 -4.23
N ALA A 726 -7.86 -5.16 -5.20
CA ALA A 726 -8.78 -5.19 -6.34
C ALA A 726 -8.61 -6.44 -7.21
N MET A 727 -7.38 -6.97 -7.33
CA MET A 727 -7.12 -8.25 -8.00
C MET A 727 -7.69 -9.43 -7.20
N SER A 728 -7.58 -9.44 -5.87
CA SER A 728 -8.16 -10.49 -5.02
C SER A 728 -9.68 -10.42 -4.90
N GLU A 729 -10.27 -9.23 -5.05
CA GLU A 729 -11.72 -9.01 -5.13
C GLU A 729 -12.27 -9.38 -6.53
N GLY A 730 -11.42 -9.33 -7.56
CA GLY A 730 -11.70 -9.74 -8.94
C GLY A 730 -11.41 -11.22 -9.24
N GLU A 731 -10.59 -11.90 -8.42
CA GLU A 731 -10.54 -13.35 -8.37
C GLU A 731 -11.72 -13.85 -7.53
N PRO A 732 -12.54 -14.80 -8.02
CA PRO A 732 -13.51 -15.45 -7.15
C PRO A 732 -12.74 -16.03 -5.96
N GLU A 733 -13.09 -15.63 -4.74
CA GLU A 733 -12.56 -16.17 -3.47
C GLU A 733 -12.61 -17.71 -3.48
N ASN A 734 -11.57 -18.35 -3.99
CA ASN A 734 -11.45 -19.81 -4.05
C ASN A 734 -9.99 -20.30 -3.92
N ALA A 735 -9.04 -19.46 -3.48
CA ALA A 735 -7.63 -19.86 -3.34
C ALA A 735 -7.08 -19.83 -1.90
N GLY A 736 -7.82 -19.31 -0.93
CA GLY A 736 -7.38 -19.23 0.48
C GLY A 736 -7.72 -20.45 1.35
N THR A 737 -8.64 -21.30 0.90
CA THR A 737 -9.04 -22.53 1.62
C THR A 737 -8.29 -23.78 1.16
N ASP A 738 -7.45 -23.68 0.12
CA ASP A 738 -7.04 -24.85 -0.65
C ASP A 738 -6.04 -25.77 0.06
N LEU A 739 -5.16 -25.31 0.96
CA LEU A 739 -4.23 -26.26 1.62
C LEU A 739 -4.90 -27.15 2.68
N ALA A 740 -5.94 -26.64 3.36
CA ALA A 740 -6.73 -27.41 4.33
C ALA A 740 -7.89 -28.15 3.64
N SER A 741 -8.51 -27.53 2.62
CA SER A 741 -9.59 -28.14 1.83
C SER A 741 -9.07 -29.19 0.85
N GLU A 742 -7.85 -29.09 0.34
CA GLU A 742 -7.24 -30.11 -0.53
C GLU A 742 -6.81 -31.34 0.29
N GLN A 743 -6.38 -31.15 1.54
CA GLN A 743 -6.20 -32.26 2.49
C GLN A 743 -7.54 -32.90 2.91
N ALA A 744 -8.61 -32.11 3.06
CA ALA A 744 -9.96 -32.63 3.33
C ALA A 744 -10.58 -33.32 2.10
N ARG A 745 -10.40 -32.78 0.89
CA ARG A 745 -10.82 -33.34 -0.41
C ARG A 745 -10.08 -34.64 -0.71
N ARG A 746 -8.78 -34.73 -0.39
CA ARG A 746 -8.01 -35.98 -0.48
C ARG A 746 -8.42 -37.03 0.56
N ARG A 747 -8.88 -36.62 1.75
CA ARG A 747 -9.49 -37.54 2.74
C ARG A 747 -10.89 -38.01 2.31
N LEU A 748 -11.66 -37.16 1.62
CA LEU A 748 -13.02 -37.44 1.17
C LEU A 748 -13.12 -38.45 0.01
N GLN A 749 -12.10 -38.58 -0.84
CA GLN A 749 -12.06 -39.69 -1.80
C GLN A 749 -11.93 -41.07 -1.11
N SER A 750 -11.66 -41.09 0.20
CA SER A 750 -11.61 -42.30 1.04
C SER A 750 -12.69 -42.38 2.13
N ALA A 751 -13.57 -41.38 2.26
CA ALA A 751 -14.62 -41.40 3.27
C ALA A 751 -15.73 -42.38 2.83
N ASN A 752 -15.75 -43.55 3.46
CA ASN A 752 -16.82 -44.52 3.29
C ASN A 752 -18.16 -43.85 3.69
N LYS A 753 -19.15 -43.89 2.79
CA LYS A 753 -20.56 -43.53 3.07
C LYS A 753 -21.15 -44.24 4.29
N GLU A 754 -20.49 -45.30 4.76
CA GLU A 754 -20.89 -46.11 5.91
C GLU A 754 -20.53 -45.50 7.28
N GLU A 755 -19.65 -44.49 7.37
CA GLU A 755 -19.18 -43.92 8.66
C GLU A 755 -19.91 -42.63 9.09
N ALA A 756 -20.78 -42.05 8.25
CA ALA A 756 -21.48 -40.80 8.57
C ALA A 756 -22.64 -41.00 9.57
N GLU A 757 -22.72 -40.15 10.59
CA GLU A 757 -23.81 -40.17 11.58
C GLU A 757 -25.11 -39.74 10.91
N PHE A 758 -26.12 -40.61 10.93
CA PHE A 758 -27.40 -40.33 10.29
C PHE A 758 -28.32 -39.52 11.20
N THR A 759 -28.93 -38.47 10.66
CA THR A 759 -29.97 -37.69 11.33
C THR A 759 -31.15 -37.40 10.39
N PRO A 760 -32.40 -37.56 10.82
CA PRO A 760 -33.55 -37.19 9.97
C PRO A 760 -33.56 -35.71 9.58
N CYS A 761 -33.24 -34.80 10.51
CA CYS A 761 -33.17 -33.37 10.23
C CYS A 761 -31.88 -32.76 10.78
N LEU A 762 -31.06 -32.23 9.91
CA LEU A 762 -29.85 -31.51 10.29
C LEU A 762 -30.11 -30.00 10.29
N ILE A 763 -29.91 -29.34 11.43
CA ILE A 763 -30.12 -27.91 11.58
C ILE A 763 -28.76 -27.23 11.76
N LEU A 764 -28.46 -26.25 10.90
CA LEU A 764 -27.18 -25.54 10.91
C LEU A 764 -27.33 -24.16 11.56
N GLY A 765 -26.61 -23.96 12.67
CA GLY A 765 -26.54 -22.73 13.46
C GLY A 765 -27.55 -22.70 14.61
N ALA A 766 -27.09 -22.52 15.85
CA ALA A 766 -27.92 -22.44 17.04
C ALA A 766 -28.24 -20.98 17.44
N GLY A 767 -28.53 -20.14 16.46
CA GLY A 767 -29.14 -18.83 16.69
C GLY A 767 -30.63 -18.94 17.10
N PRO A 768 -31.34 -17.81 17.29
CA PRO A 768 -32.76 -17.81 17.66
C PRO A 768 -33.62 -18.67 16.72
N THR A 769 -33.35 -18.63 15.41
CA THR A 769 -34.06 -19.45 14.42
C THR A 769 -33.75 -20.94 14.56
N GLY A 770 -32.48 -21.33 14.69
CA GLY A 770 -32.11 -22.74 14.77
C GLY A 770 -32.54 -23.39 16.08
N LEU A 771 -32.46 -22.66 17.20
CA LEU A 771 -32.98 -23.10 18.49
C LEU A 771 -34.49 -23.33 18.44
N SER A 772 -35.23 -22.38 17.84
CA SER A 772 -36.67 -22.55 17.63
C SER A 772 -36.97 -23.74 16.71
N ALA A 773 -36.28 -23.87 15.58
CA ALA A 773 -36.45 -25.00 14.66
C ALA A 773 -36.20 -26.35 15.36
N ALA A 774 -35.13 -26.48 16.14
CA ALA A 774 -34.82 -27.70 16.89
C ALA A 774 -35.88 -28.00 17.96
N PHE A 775 -36.33 -26.98 18.69
CA PHE A 775 -37.40 -27.11 19.68
C PHE A 775 -38.72 -27.61 19.05
N HIS A 776 -39.09 -27.10 17.88
CA HIS A 776 -40.33 -27.49 17.19
C HIS A 776 -40.23 -28.82 16.47
N TYR A 777 -39.06 -29.16 15.92
CA TYR A 777 -38.88 -30.42 15.20
C TYR A 777 -38.87 -31.62 16.17
N GLY A 778 -38.19 -31.49 17.32
CA GLY A 778 -38.17 -32.52 18.37
C GLY A 778 -36.94 -33.44 18.33
N GLU A 779 -37.11 -34.69 18.80
CA GLU A 779 -36.02 -35.64 19.09
C GLU A 779 -35.21 -36.06 17.86
N GLU A 780 -35.80 -35.98 16.67
CA GLU A 780 -35.18 -36.40 15.41
C GLU A 780 -34.32 -35.30 14.74
N ALA A 781 -34.18 -34.11 15.35
CA ALA A 781 -33.32 -33.04 14.84
C ALA A 781 -31.96 -33.01 15.53
N THR A 782 -30.89 -32.95 14.74
CA THR A 782 -29.54 -32.63 15.23
C THR A 782 -29.22 -31.17 14.94
N LEU A 783 -28.94 -30.39 15.99
CA LEU A 783 -28.57 -28.98 15.89
C LEU A 783 -27.05 -28.81 16.00
N LEU A 784 -26.42 -28.25 14.98
CA LEU A 784 -24.98 -27.97 14.96
C LEU A 784 -24.70 -26.48 15.18
N GLU A 785 -23.72 -26.17 16.01
CA GLU A 785 -23.26 -24.81 16.29
C GLU A 785 -21.72 -24.77 16.31
N ARG A 786 -21.12 -23.86 15.54
CA ARG A 786 -19.66 -23.72 15.49
C ARG A 786 -19.08 -23.16 16.79
N ASN A 787 -19.83 -22.29 17.46
CA ASN A 787 -19.39 -21.68 18.70
C ASN A 787 -19.53 -22.64 19.89
N ALA A 788 -18.85 -22.35 20.99
CA ALA A 788 -18.98 -23.10 22.24
C ALA A 788 -20.37 -22.92 22.88
N GLU A 789 -21.06 -21.82 22.58
CA GLU A 789 -22.35 -21.44 23.16
C GLU A 789 -23.37 -21.11 22.07
N VAL A 790 -24.65 -21.35 22.37
CA VAL A 790 -25.79 -21.04 21.50
C VAL A 790 -26.13 -19.55 21.52
N GLY A 791 -26.94 -19.11 20.57
CA GLY A 791 -27.53 -17.76 20.54
C GLY A 791 -27.14 -16.93 19.32
N GLY A 792 -26.15 -17.37 18.53
CA GLY A 792 -25.73 -16.66 17.31
C GLY A 792 -25.31 -15.21 17.60
N TRP A 793 -25.99 -14.25 16.99
CA TRP A 793 -25.76 -12.81 17.24
C TRP A 793 -26.58 -12.24 18.40
N CYS A 794 -27.47 -13.04 19.00
CA CYS A 794 -28.24 -12.72 20.20
C CYS A 794 -27.53 -13.14 21.49
N ARG A 795 -26.21 -13.35 21.41
CA ARG A 795 -25.35 -13.69 22.55
C ARG A 795 -24.97 -12.45 23.35
N SER A 796 -24.47 -12.69 24.55
CA SER A 796 -23.91 -11.67 25.45
C SER A 796 -22.47 -12.02 25.82
N ILE A 797 -21.71 -10.99 26.21
CA ILE A 797 -20.30 -11.00 26.57
C ILE A 797 -20.21 -10.50 28.00
N GLU A 798 -19.59 -11.28 28.88
CA GLU A 798 -19.28 -10.85 30.25
C GLU A 798 -17.82 -10.40 30.34
N SER A 799 -17.58 -9.20 30.87
CA SER A 799 -16.24 -8.65 31.07
C SER A 799 -16.22 -7.79 32.33
N ASP A 800 -15.35 -8.11 33.29
CA ASP A 800 -15.16 -7.34 34.54
C ASP A 800 -16.46 -7.03 35.30
N GLY A 801 -17.43 -7.95 35.28
CA GLY A 801 -18.73 -7.81 35.92
C GLY A 801 -19.77 -7.03 35.10
N PHE A 802 -19.41 -6.52 33.92
CA PHE A 802 -20.35 -5.96 32.95
C PHE A 802 -20.84 -7.04 31.99
N THR A 803 -22.11 -6.96 31.59
CA THR A 803 -22.71 -7.79 30.55
C THR A 803 -23.09 -6.92 29.35
N PHE A 804 -22.48 -7.19 28.20
CA PHE A 804 -22.77 -6.52 26.92
C PHE A 804 -23.39 -7.50 25.96
N ASP A 805 -24.43 -7.11 25.22
CA ASP A 805 -24.86 -7.93 24.08
C ASP A 805 -23.95 -7.68 22.88
N TYR A 806 -23.91 -8.60 21.92
CA TYR A 806 -23.12 -8.41 20.69
C TYR A 806 -23.53 -7.15 19.89
N ALA A 807 -24.77 -6.68 20.06
CA ALA A 807 -25.31 -5.39 19.64
C ALA A 807 -26.53 -5.05 20.53
N GLY A 808 -27.13 -3.86 20.43
CA GLY A 808 -28.33 -3.53 21.20
C GLY A 808 -29.54 -4.41 20.84
N HIS A 809 -29.97 -5.28 21.77
CA HIS A 809 -31.12 -6.18 21.58
C HIS A 809 -32.25 -5.87 22.57
N ILE A 810 -33.50 -6.01 22.11
CA ILE A 810 -34.71 -5.85 22.91
C ILE A 810 -35.77 -6.85 22.48
N MET A 811 -36.64 -7.27 23.40
CA MET A 811 -37.79 -8.13 23.12
C MET A 811 -39.04 -7.28 22.90
N PHE A 812 -39.69 -7.42 21.76
CA PHE A 812 -41.04 -6.91 21.54
C PHE A 812 -41.72 -7.80 20.50
N SER A 813 -43.03 -7.98 20.61
CA SER A 813 -43.85 -8.72 19.66
C SER A 813 -45.32 -8.38 19.87
N ALA A 814 -46.10 -8.40 18.78
CA ALA A 814 -47.56 -8.42 18.84
C ALA A 814 -48.13 -9.85 18.71
N ASP A 815 -47.28 -10.82 18.36
CA ASP A 815 -47.67 -12.22 18.20
C ASP A 815 -47.80 -12.90 19.57
N PRO A 816 -49.00 -13.42 19.93
CA PRO A 816 -49.23 -14.07 21.22
C PRO A 816 -48.32 -15.27 21.47
N TYR A 817 -48.02 -16.05 20.44
CA TYR A 817 -47.17 -17.23 20.55
C TYR A 817 -45.73 -16.85 20.91
N VAL A 818 -45.20 -15.76 20.33
CA VAL A 818 -43.86 -15.27 20.69
C VAL A 818 -43.82 -14.75 22.13
N LEU A 819 -44.87 -14.05 22.58
CA LEU A 819 -44.96 -13.58 23.97
C LEU A 819 -44.99 -14.75 24.96
N ASP A 820 -45.75 -15.81 24.65
CA ASP A 820 -45.77 -17.05 25.45
C ASP A 820 -44.40 -17.72 25.46
N MET A 821 -43.67 -17.71 24.34
CA MET A 821 -42.29 -18.21 24.27
C MET A 821 -41.35 -17.39 25.17
N TYR A 822 -41.41 -16.06 25.16
CA TYR A 822 -40.61 -15.25 26.08
C TYR A 822 -40.87 -15.60 27.55
N GLN A 823 -42.15 -15.77 27.92
CA GLN A 823 -42.54 -16.18 29.26
C GLN A 823 -42.04 -17.60 29.61
N LEU A 824 -42.12 -18.54 28.66
CA LEU A 824 -41.66 -19.91 28.85
C LEU A 824 -40.14 -19.99 29.07
N LEU A 825 -39.38 -19.25 28.25
CA LEU A 825 -37.92 -19.29 28.22
C LEU A 825 -37.29 -18.55 29.41
N LEU A 826 -37.84 -17.39 29.79
CA LEU A 826 -37.26 -16.53 30.83
C LEU A 826 -37.94 -16.65 32.20
N LYS A 827 -39.22 -17.04 32.26
CA LYS A 827 -39.99 -17.15 33.51
C LYS A 827 -39.89 -15.85 34.32
N ASP A 828 -39.43 -15.91 35.57
CA ASP A 828 -39.27 -14.76 36.46
C ASP A 828 -38.12 -13.82 36.06
N ASN A 829 -37.28 -14.21 35.09
CA ASN A 829 -36.20 -13.37 34.55
C ASN A 829 -36.70 -12.38 33.47
N LEU A 830 -37.98 -12.44 33.08
CA LEU A 830 -38.57 -11.53 32.10
C LEU A 830 -38.92 -10.18 32.74
N HIS A 831 -38.31 -9.10 32.25
CA HIS A 831 -38.62 -7.73 32.68
C HIS A 831 -39.16 -6.90 31.52
N TRP A 832 -40.18 -6.10 31.78
CA TRP A 832 -40.82 -5.20 30.80
C TRP A 832 -40.70 -3.75 31.26
N GLN A 833 -40.36 -2.86 30.35
CA GLN A 833 -40.17 -1.43 30.63
C GLN A 833 -40.56 -0.54 29.44
N ASP A 834 -40.78 0.74 29.74
CA ASP A 834 -41.13 1.75 28.75
C ASP A 834 -39.90 2.27 28.01
N ARG A 835 -40.05 2.53 26.72
CA ARG A 835 -38.92 2.83 25.83
C ARG A 835 -38.48 4.30 25.90
N GLU A 836 -37.29 4.51 26.44
CA GLU A 836 -36.53 5.77 26.30
C GLU A 836 -35.52 5.75 25.14
N ALA A 837 -35.97 6.08 23.92
CA ALA A 837 -35.15 6.17 22.71
C ALA A 837 -35.03 7.61 22.21
N TRP A 838 -33.81 8.04 21.87
CA TRP A 838 -33.49 9.44 21.62
C TRP A 838 -32.57 9.62 20.40
N ILE A 839 -32.48 10.86 19.93
CA ILE A 839 -31.61 11.28 18.82
C ILE A 839 -30.76 12.44 19.34
N TYR A 840 -29.45 12.39 19.08
CA TYR A 840 -28.54 13.49 19.38
C TYR A 840 -28.16 14.21 18.10
N SER A 841 -28.64 15.43 17.93
CA SER A 841 -28.33 16.28 16.78
C SER A 841 -28.30 17.73 17.21
N GLN A 842 -27.43 18.55 16.59
CA GLN A 842 -27.29 19.98 16.90
C GLN A 842 -27.01 20.22 18.39
N ARG A 843 -26.27 19.29 19.03
CA ARG A 843 -25.93 19.28 20.45
C ARG A 843 -27.13 19.23 21.41
N VAL A 844 -28.30 18.79 20.93
CA VAL A 844 -29.49 18.60 21.75
C VAL A 844 -30.03 17.17 21.60
N TYR A 845 -30.73 16.71 22.64
CA TYR A 845 -31.43 15.43 22.63
C TYR A 845 -32.90 15.64 22.28
N THR A 846 -33.39 14.96 21.25
CA THR A 846 -34.82 14.88 20.92
C THR A 846 -35.32 13.45 20.99
N ARG A 847 -36.61 13.26 21.34
CA ARG A 847 -37.19 11.91 21.42
C ARG A 847 -37.31 11.28 20.04
N TYR A 848 -37.20 9.97 19.96
CA TYR A 848 -37.58 9.23 18.76
C TYR A 848 -39.13 9.14 18.67
N PRO A 849 -39.73 9.37 17.49
CA PRO A 849 -39.09 9.55 16.19
C PRO A 849 -38.86 11.04 15.80
N PHE A 850 -37.75 11.33 15.12
CA PHE A 850 -37.30 12.70 14.79
C PHE A 850 -38.39 13.57 14.18
N GLN A 851 -39.11 13.00 13.22
CA GLN A 851 -40.13 13.66 12.41
C GLN A 851 -41.29 14.23 13.22
N SER A 852 -41.59 13.68 14.41
CA SER A 852 -42.67 14.18 15.28
C SER A 852 -42.16 14.82 16.58
N ALA A 853 -40.84 15.00 16.74
CA ALA A 853 -40.22 15.45 17.99
C ALA A 853 -39.17 16.55 17.72
N LEU A 854 -39.59 17.60 17.01
CA LEU A 854 -38.70 18.70 16.61
C LEU A 854 -38.48 19.72 17.74
N TYR A 855 -39.30 19.70 18.78
CA TYR A 855 -39.22 20.60 19.92
C TYR A 855 -37.84 20.54 20.60
N GLY A 856 -37.24 21.71 20.80
CA GLY A 856 -35.90 21.85 21.40
C GLY A 856 -34.75 21.94 20.39
N LEU A 857 -34.98 21.65 19.10
CA LEU A 857 -34.00 21.92 18.04
C LEU A 857 -33.83 23.44 17.80
N PRO A 858 -32.72 23.88 17.18
CA PRO A 858 -32.56 25.27 16.79
C PRO A 858 -33.71 25.75 15.90
N ALA A 859 -34.25 26.94 16.16
CA ALA A 859 -35.39 27.49 15.41
C ALA A 859 -35.22 27.47 13.86
N PRO A 860 -34.03 27.74 13.28
CA PRO A 860 -33.82 27.57 11.85
C PRO A 860 -34.03 26.14 11.34
N VAL A 861 -33.60 25.13 12.12
CA VAL A 861 -33.75 23.71 11.79
C VAL A 861 -35.22 23.30 11.84
N ILE A 862 -35.94 23.72 12.90
CA ILE A 862 -37.39 23.48 13.01
C ILE A 862 -38.12 24.08 11.81
N LYS A 863 -37.79 25.33 11.45
CA LYS A 863 -38.37 26.01 10.28
C LYS A 863 -38.11 25.24 8.99
N GLU A 864 -36.88 24.79 8.76
CA GLU A 864 -36.52 23.99 7.58
C GLU A 864 -37.31 22.67 7.51
N CYS A 865 -37.44 21.96 8.64
CA CYS A 865 -38.22 20.72 8.73
C CYS A 865 -39.70 20.94 8.40
N ILE A 866 -40.33 21.97 8.98
CA ILE A 866 -41.74 22.26 8.73
C ILE A 866 -41.97 22.70 7.28
N LEU A 867 -41.18 23.64 6.77
CA LEU A 867 -41.33 24.11 5.38
C LEU A 867 -41.09 22.98 4.38
N GLY A 868 -40.07 22.15 4.61
CA GLY A 868 -39.82 20.98 3.77
C GLY A 868 -40.99 20.00 3.76
N ALA A 869 -41.61 19.73 4.92
CA ALA A 869 -42.78 18.86 5.00
C ALA A 869 -44.03 19.47 4.31
N VAL A 870 -44.20 20.81 4.38
CA VAL A 870 -45.25 21.53 3.64
C VAL A 870 -45.02 21.42 2.13
N ASP A 871 -43.80 21.67 1.67
CA ASP A 871 -43.44 21.61 0.25
C ASP A 871 -43.59 20.19 -0.32
N ALA A 872 -43.20 19.16 0.44
CA ALA A 872 -43.39 17.78 0.04
C ALA A 872 -44.88 17.41 -0.14
N ARG A 873 -45.77 17.99 0.68
CA ARG A 873 -47.19 17.68 0.69
C ARG A 873 -48.03 18.55 -0.26
N PHE A 874 -47.59 19.79 -0.55
CA PHE A 874 -48.37 20.78 -1.31
C PHE A 874 -47.61 21.45 -2.48
N GLY A 875 -46.30 21.24 -2.63
CA GLY A 875 -45.43 21.96 -3.56
C GLY A 875 -45.57 21.60 -5.04
N SER A 876 -46.42 20.63 -5.40
CA SER A 876 -46.77 20.35 -6.81
C SER A 876 -48.07 21.07 -7.22
N ALA A 877 -48.03 22.39 -7.27
CA ALA A 877 -49.06 23.22 -7.89
C ALA A 877 -48.48 24.08 -9.03
N ALA A 878 -48.18 23.42 -10.16
CA ALA A 878 -48.03 24.08 -11.46
C ALA A 878 -48.52 23.15 -12.59
N ALA A 879 -49.85 23.01 -12.73
CA ALA A 879 -50.50 22.61 -13.98
C ALA A 879 -51.86 23.33 -14.09
N PRO A 880 -52.25 23.87 -15.26
CA PRO A 880 -53.45 24.67 -15.39
C PRO A 880 -54.72 23.82 -15.51
N LEU A 881 -55.81 24.41 -15.02
CA LEU A 881 -57.20 23.93 -15.02
C LEU A 881 -57.66 23.36 -16.37
N GLN A 882 -58.29 22.17 -16.34
CA GLN A 882 -59.44 21.85 -17.19
C GLN A 882 -60.54 21.18 -16.38
N ASN A 883 -61.75 21.74 -16.53
CA ASN A 883 -63.00 21.29 -15.94
C ASN A 883 -63.46 19.94 -16.51
N GLY A 884 -63.95 19.06 -15.63
CA GLY A 884 -64.71 17.86 -15.99
C GLY A 884 -65.46 17.32 -14.78
N SER A 885 -66.78 17.49 -14.80
CA SER A 885 -67.77 17.15 -13.77
C SER A 885 -67.93 15.66 -13.49
N GLY A 886 -68.17 15.30 -12.22
CA GLY A 886 -68.72 13.99 -11.85
C GLY A 886 -68.71 13.73 -10.34
N ALA A 887 -69.83 14.03 -9.66
CA ALA A 887 -70.04 13.73 -8.25
C ALA A 887 -70.34 12.23 -8.02
N GLY A 888 -69.83 11.68 -6.92
CA GLY A 888 -70.16 10.36 -6.41
C GLY A 888 -69.43 10.08 -5.10
N GLY A 889 -70.02 10.51 -3.98
CA GLY A 889 -69.43 10.35 -2.65
C GLY A 889 -69.41 8.90 -2.16
N ARG A 890 -68.33 8.55 -1.47
CA ARG A 890 -68.31 7.53 -0.41
C ARG A 890 -67.29 7.96 0.64
N LYS A 891 -67.73 8.15 1.88
CA LYS A 891 -66.86 8.06 3.06
C LYS A 891 -66.59 6.57 3.31
N PRO A 892 -65.35 6.18 3.63
CA PRO A 892 -65.10 5.13 4.61
C PRO A 892 -64.18 5.69 5.69
N GLU A 893 -64.68 5.84 6.92
CA GLU A 893 -64.61 4.82 7.98
C GLU A 893 -63.17 4.58 8.46
N ASP A 894 -62.95 5.17 9.63
CA ASP A 894 -62.04 4.80 10.70
C ASP A 894 -61.66 3.30 10.68
N CYS A 895 -60.42 2.99 10.30
CA CYS A 895 -59.84 1.67 10.55
C CYS A 895 -58.65 1.86 11.48
N CYS A 896 -58.95 1.67 12.76
CA CYS A 896 -58.01 1.43 13.83
C CYS A 896 -56.92 0.42 13.42
N ALA A 897 -55.74 0.67 13.96
CA ALA A 897 -54.63 -0.24 14.01
C ALA A 897 -55.04 -1.54 14.72
N ASP A 898 -55.13 -2.64 13.97
CA ASP A 898 -55.03 -3.99 14.50
C ASP A 898 -54.15 -4.80 13.55
N GLY A 899 -52.97 -5.15 14.04
CA GLY A 899 -51.97 -5.94 13.31
C GLY A 899 -52.37 -7.40 13.22
N VAL A 900 -53.26 -7.73 12.29
CA VAL A 900 -53.40 -9.07 11.73
C VAL A 900 -53.71 -8.94 10.24
N ALA A 901 -52.77 -9.32 9.37
CA ALA A 901 -53.10 -9.79 8.03
C ALA A 901 -53.14 -11.32 8.07
N PRO A 902 -54.19 -11.98 7.53
CA PRO A 902 -54.20 -13.43 7.33
C PRO A 902 -53.16 -13.84 6.26
N PRO A 903 -52.80 -15.14 6.15
CA PRO A 903 -51.78 -15.60 5.19
C PRO A 903 -52.18 -15.46 3.71
N ASP A 904 -53.44 -15.14 3.42
CA ASP A 904 -53.95 -14.94 2.06
C ASP A 904 -54.78 -13.65 2.02
N GLY A 905 -54.18 -12.53 1.64
CA GLY A 905 -54.87 -11.26 1.48
C GLY A 905 -53.93 -10.16 1.00
N ASP A 906 -54.01 -9.84 -0.30
CA ASP A 906 -53.31 -8.71 -0.90
C ASP A 906 -53.58 -7.41 -0.14
N CYS A 907 -52.61 -6.94 0.65
CA CYS A 907 -52.56 -5.55 1.10
C CYS A 907 -52.26 -4.66 -0.11
N VAL A 908 -53.30 -4.28 -0.84
CA VAL A 908 -53.20 -3.31 -1.91
C VAL A 908 -52.94 -1.93 -1.29
N LEU A 909 -51.66 -1.56 -1.20
CA LEU A 909 -51.25 -0.16 -1.15
C LEU A 909 -51.97 0.56 -2.29
N THR A 910 -52.82 1.53 -1.96
CA THR A 910 -53.59 2.27 -2.95
C THR A 910 -52.65 2.88 -4.00
N ALA A 911 -53.11 2.96 -5.24
CA ALA A 911 -52.30 3.23 -6.45
C ALA A 911 -51.51 4.57 -6.48
N ARG A 912 -51.49 5.37 -5.40
CA ARG A 912 -50.63 6.54 -5.22
C ARG A 912 -49.28 6.25 -4.54
N ASP A 913 -49.14 5.15 -3.79
CA ASP A 913 -47.92 4.85 -3.00
C ASP A 913 -46.86 4.01 -3.74
N LYS A 914 -47.14 3.56 -4.97
CA LYS A 914 -46.11 2.98 -5.87
C LYS A 914 -45.21 4.04 -6.54
N SER A 915 -45.14 5.26 -6.00
CA SER A 915 -44.53 6.41 -6.69
C SER A 915 -43.06 6.71 -6.32
N ALA A 916 -42.52 6.12 -5.24
CA ALA A 916 -41.11 6.25 -4.91
C ALA A 916 -40.32 5.06 -5.49
N ALA A 917 -39.43 5.32 -6.44
CA ALA A 917 -38.60 4.27 -7.05
C ALA A 917 -37.53 3.72 -6.10
N ASN A 918 -37.16 4.47 -5.05
CA ASN A 918 -36.12 4.10 -4.07
C ASN A 918 -36.29 4.83 -2.74
N PHE A 919 -35.53 4.40 -1.73
CA PHE A 919 -35.62 4.89 -0.36
C PHE A 919 -35.26 6.37 -0.22
N GLU A 920 -34.29 6.88 -0.99
CA GLU A 920 -33.95 8.32 -0.99
C GLU A 920 -35.13 9.17 -1.47
N THR A 921 -35.76 8.76 -2.57
CA THR A 921 -36.95 9.43 -3.13
C THR A 921 -38.12 9.39 -2.14
N PHE A 922 -38.31 8.25 -1.48
CA PHE A 922 -39.30 8.10 -0.42
C PHE A 922 -39.05 9.10 0.73
N ILE A 923 -37.82 9.21 1.23
CA ILE A 923 -37.46 10.16 2.30
C ILE A 923 -37.86 11.60 1.92
N TYR A 924 -37.51 12.04 0.71
CA TYR A 924 -37.82 13.40 0.25
C TYR A 924 -39.32 13.61 0.03
N GLN A 925 -40.04 12.65 -0.57
CA GLN A 925 -41.47 12.75 -0.83
C GLN A 925 -42.32 12.68 0.45
N THR A 926 -41.88 11.91 1.44
CA THR A 926 -42.66 11.65 2.65
C THR A 926 -42.39 12.68 3.74
N TRP A 927 -41.12 13.05 3.99
CA TRP A 927 -40.76 13.96 5.09
C TRP A 927 -40.22 15.31 4.65
N GLY A 928 -39.92 15.48 3.37
CA GLY A 928 -39.42 16.75 2.82
C GLY A 928 -37.96 17.03 3.12
N ALA A 929 -37.44 18.06 2.45
CA ALA A 929 -36.00 18.36 2.39
C ALA A 929 -35.37 18.67 3.76
N GLY A 930 -36.12 19.27 4.70
CA GLY A 930 -35.62 19.59 6.04
C GLY A 930 -35.32 18.35 6.88
N ILE A 931 -36.32 17.47 7.07
CA ILE A 931 -36.15 16.22 7.83
C ILE A 931 -35.15 15.29 7.12
N ALA A 932 -35.18 15.27 5.78
CA ALA A 932 -34.19 14.56 4.97
C ALA A 932 -32.76 15.00 5.32
N ARG A 933 -32.50 16.31 5.32
CA ARG A 933 -31.17 16.88 5.58
C ARG A 933 -30.69 16.65 7.01
N HIS A 934 -31.54 16.87 8.01
CA HIS A 934 -31.11 16.94 9.41
C HIS A 934 -31.09 15.59 10.12
N PHE A 935 -31.76 14.56 9.58
CA PHE A 935 -31.78 13.24 10.21
C PHE A 935 -31.78 12.10 9.19
N ALA A 936 -32.79 12.03 8.32
CA ALA A 936 -33.08 10.79 7.61
C ALA A 936 -31.98 10.38 6.62
N ILE A 937 -31.45 11.32 5.82
CA ILE A 937 -30.33 11.03 4.90
C ILE A 937 -29.02 10.75 5.65
N PRO A 938 -28.51 11.63 6.54
CA PRO A 938 -27.23 11.39 7.18
C PRO A 938 -27.23 10.14 8.07
N TYR A 939 -28.31 9.89 8.83
CA TYR A 939 -28.43 8.69 9.65
C TYR A 939 -28.43 7.41 8.80
N ASN A 940 -29.28 7.34 7.77
CA ASN A 940 -29.39 6.13 6.96
C ASN A 940 -28.14 5.89 6.11
N ARG A 941 -27.48 6.93 5.60
CA ARG A 941 -26.17 6.76 4.93
C ARG A 941 -25.12 6.20 5.89
N LYS A 942 -25.12 6.65 7.15
CA LYS A 942 -24.22 6.14 8.17
C LYS A 942 -24.53 4.68 8.54
N LEU A 943 -25.81 4.32 8.70
CA LEU A 943 -26.26 2.98 9.08
C LEU A 943 -26.05 1.97 7.95
N TRP A 944 -26.52 2.26 6.74
CA TRP A 944 -26.61 1.29 5.64
C TRP A 944 -25.33 1.20 4.80
N LYS A 945 -24.46 2.22 4.86
CA LYS A 945 -23.20 2.25 4.10
C LYS A 945 -23.38 1.91 2.60
N VAL A 946 -24.53 2.29 2.04
CA VAL A 946 -24.86 2.22 0.61
C VAL A 946 -25.65 3.47 0.22
N PRO A 947 -25.59 3.90 -1.06
CA PRO A 947 -26.47 4.96 -1.55
C PRO A 947 -27.94 4.58 -1.36
N LEU A 948 -28.71 5.46 -0.71
CA LEU A 948 -30.13 5.20 -0.41
C LEU A 948 -31.00 5.14 -1.67
N ALA A 949 -30.50 5.68 -2.79
CA ALA A 949 -31.12 5.56 -4.10
C ALA A 949 -31.07 4.14 -4.69
N GLU A 950 -30.20 3.26 -4.16
CA GLU A 950 -30.11 1.86 -4.57
C GLU A 950 -31.01 0.94 -3.73
N MET A 951 -31.54 1.46 -2.61
CA MET A 951 -32.40 0.70 -1.72
C MET A 951 -33.86 0.83 -2.14
N GLU A 952 -34.55 -0.29 -2.21
CA GLU A 952 -35.98 -0.35 -2.45
C GLU A 952 -36.78 -0.09 -1.15
N THR A 953 -38.12 -0.06 -1.23
CA THR A 953 -38.99 0.45 -0.15
C THR A 953 -39.90 -0.59 0.52
N SER A 954 -39.91 -1.84 0.06
CA SER A 954 -40.79 -2.92 0.55
C SER A 954 -40.55 -3.25 2.02
N TRP A 955 -39.31 -3.10 2.50
CA TRP A 955 -38.94 -3.35 3.91
C TRP A 955 -39.44 -2.29 4.90
N LEU A 956 -39.98 -1.16 4.43
CA LEU A 956 -40.42 -0.05 5.29
C LEU A 956 -41.73 -0.35 6.05
N GLY A 957 -42.54 -1.30 5.56
CA GLY A 957 -43.89 -1.59 6.04
C GLY A 957 -44.00 -1.72 7.57
N GLY A 958 -44.62 -0.72 8.22
CA GLY A 958 -44.86 -0.69 9.67
C GLY A 958 -43.65 -0.36 10.56
N ARG A 959 -42.44 -0.20 10.00
CA ARG A 959 -41.19 -0.02 10.78
C ARG A 959 -40.81 1.44 10.97
N VAL A 960 -41.27 2.30 10.07
CA VAL A 960 -40.94 3.72 10.04
C VAL A 960 -42.18 4.56 10.35
N PRO A 961 -42.16 5.44 11.37
CA PRO A 961 -43.32 6.26 11.70
C PRO A 961 -43.62 7.32 10.63
N LEU A 962 -44.90 7.46 10.26
CA LEU A 962 -45.36 8.39 9.23
C LEU A 962 -46.32 9.43 9.83
N PRO A 963 -45.82 10.45 10.54
CA PRO A 963 -46.68 11.49 11.10
C PRO A 963 -47.31 12.35 9.99
N ASP A 964 -48.52 12.83 10.22
CA ASP A 964 -49.10 13.87 9.38
C ASP A 964 -48.50 15.25 9.66
N LEU A 965 -48.78 16.23 8.79
CA LEU A 965 -48.23 17.57 8.94
C LEU A 965 -48.65 18.27 10.25
N GLY A 966 -49.85 17.98 10.75
CA GLY A 966 -50.32 18.52 12.04
C GLY A 966 -49.47 17.99 13.18
N GLN A 967 -49.19 16.69 13.20
CA GLN A 967 -48.32 16.04 14.18
C GLN A 967 -46.87 16.55 14.13
N ILE A 968 -46.33 16.85 12.93
CA ILE A 968 -45.00 17.47 12.78
C ILE A 968 -44.99 18.88 13.41
N ILE A 969 -46.04 19.68 13.20
CA ILE A 969 -46.16 21.04 13.75
C ILE A 969 -46.35 21.01 15.27
N GLU A 970 -47.24 20.17 15.78
CA GLU A 970 -47.45 19.99 17.22
C GLU A 970 -46.16 19.54 17.92
N GLY A 971 -45.45 18.58 17.32
CA GLY A 971 -44.15 18.10 17.79
C GLY A 971 -43.02 19.13 17.73
N ALA A 972 -43.20 20.25 17.02
CA ALA A 972 -42.30 21.39 17.03
C ALA A 972 -42.67 22.43 18.10
N LEU A 973 -43.94 22.50 18.50
CA LEU A 973 -44.46 23.48 19.46
C LEU A 973 -44.37 23.00 20.92
N SER A 974 -44.43 21.69 21.15
CA SER A 974 -44.39 21.10 22.49
C SER A 974 -43.62 19.78 22.52
N PRO A 975 -43.03 19.38 23.68
CA PRO A 975 -42.42 18.07 23.86
C PRO A 975 -43.40 16.93 23.60
N VAL A 976 -42.91 15.83 23.04
CA VAL A 976 -43.69 14.59 22.88
C VAL A 976 -43.71 13.84 24.21
N GLU A 977 -44.89 13.70 24.82
CA GLU A 977 -45.03 13.13 26.17
C GLU A 977 -44.96 11.60 26.24
N LYS A 978 -45.22 10.86 25.15
CA LYS A 978 -45.32 9.39 25.13
C LYS A 978 -44.44 8.73 24.07
N PRO A 979 -43.81 7.56 24.34
CA PRO A 979 -43.11 6.78 23.31
C PRO A 979 -44.08 6.29 22.22
N ILE A 980 -43.68 6.41 20.95
CA ILE A 980 -44.48 6.02 19.78
C ILE A 980 -43.81 4.85 19.03
N GLY A 981 -44.60 3.87 18.59
CA GLY A 981 -44.16 2.73 17.75
C GLY A 981 -44.36 1.35 18.38
N PRO A 982 -44.13 0.25 17.62
CA PRO A 982 -44.43 -1.12 18.04
C PRO A 982 -43.60 -1.61 19.23
N ASN A 983 -42.47 -0.95 19.52
CA ASN A 983 -41.59 -1.21 20.66
C ASN A 983 -41.67 -0.12 21.73
N ALA A 984 -42.76 0.65 21.81
CA ALA A 984 -42.97 1.69 22.83
C ALA A 984 -42.83 1.15 24.27
N ARG A 985 -43.15 -0.14 24.45
CA ARG A 985 -42.78 -0.95 25.61
C ARG A 985 -41.96 -2.13 25.10
N PHE A 986 -40.89 -2.50 25.80
CA PHE A 986 -40.05 -3.64 25.42
C PHE A 986 -39.66 -4.46 26.64
N GLY A 987 -39.30 -5.71 26.38
CA GLY A 987 -38.81 -6.65 27.37
C GLY A 987 -37.30 -6.85 27.26
N TYR A 988 -36.65 -7.15 28.38
CA TYR A 988 -35.25 -7.54 28.46
C TYR A 988 -35.03 -8.50 29.63
N PRO A 989 -34.08 -9.47 29.57
CA PRO A 989 -33.80 -10.34 30.71
C PRO A 989 -33.20 -9.58 31.90
N LEU A 990 -33.66 -9.86 33.13
CA LEU A 990 -33.07 -9.23 34.32
C LEU A 990 -31.60 -9.65 34.48
N ARG A 991 -31.23 -10.90 34.22
CA ARG A 991 -29.87 -11.41 34.40
C ARG A 991 -29.41 -12.18 33.17
N GLY A 992 -28.10 -12.12 32.91
CA GLY A 992 -27.43 -12.89 31.85
C GLY A 992 -27.55 -12.29 30.45
N GLY A 993 -27.94 -11.01 30.33
CA GLY A 993 -28.13 -10.34 29.04
C GLY A 993 -29.11 -11.05 28.11
N PHE A 994 -29.07 -10.73 26.82
CA PHE A 994 -29.92 -11.41 25.84
C PHE A 994 -29.59 -12.90 25.66
N GLN A 995 -28.37 -13.33 26.02
CA GLN A 995 -27.96 -14.75 26.09
C GLN A 995 -28.94 -15.59 26.91
N ALA A 996 -29.48 -15.06 28.01
CA ALA A 996 -30.42 -15.79 28.88
C ALA A 996 -31.67 -16.26 28.14
N LEU A 997 -32.16 -15.48 27.18
CA LEU A 997 -33.30 -15.87 26.35
C LEU A 997 -32.95 -17.07 25.45
N MET A 998 -31.74 -17.07 24.87
CA MET A 998 -31.26 -18.15 24.00
C MET A 998 -31.00 -19.42 24.81
N SER A 999 -30.34 -19.30 25.96
CA SER A 999 -30.06 -20.41 26.87
C SER A 999 -31.33 -21.04 27.45
N GLY A 1000 -32.44 -20.29 27.52
CA GLY A 1000 -33.75 -20.81 27.93
C GLY A 1000 -34.28 -21.96 27.05
N PHE A 1001 -33.81 -22.09 25.81
CA PHE A 1001 -34.16 -23.21 24.94
C PHE A 1001 -33.48 -24.51 25.34
N LEU A 1002 -32.25 -24.46 25.88
CA LEU A 1002 -31.43 -25.64 26.15
C LEU A 1002 -32.15 -26.75 26.95
N PRO A 1003 -32.84 -26.47 28.07
CA PRO A 1003 -33.57 -27.51 28.81
C PRO A 1003 -34.82 -28.02 28.09
N LEU A 1004 -35.25 -27.37 27.01
CA LEU A 1004 -36.44 -27.70 26.23
C LEU A 1004 -36.12 -28.43 24.91
N LEU A 1005 -34.85 -28.43 24.48
CA LEU A 1005 -34.41 -29.18 23.31
C LEU A 1005 -34.48 -30.69 23.60
N LYS A 1006 -35.09 -31.43 22.68
CA LYS A 1006 -35.22 -32.89 22.79
C LYS A 1006 -34.22 -33.66 21.94
N GLY A 1007 -33.77 -33.07 20.83
CA GLY A 1007 -32.73 -33.63 19.96
C GLY A 1007 -31.31 -33.21 20.37
N PRO A 1008 -30.27 -33.84 19.80
CA PRO A 1008 -28.88 -33.51 20.12
C PRO A 1008 -28.49 -32.10 19.67
N LEU A 1009 -27.80 -31.37 20.55
CA LEU A 1009 -27.10 -30.12 20.27
C LEU A 1009 -25.59 -30.39 20.31
N VAL A 1010 -24.89 -30.08 19.23
CA VAL A 1010 -23.44 -30.23 19.12
C VAL A 1010 -22.81 -28.86 18.93
N THR A 1011 -22.15 -28.35 19.96
CA THR A 1011 -21.36 -27.11 19.93
C THR A 1011 -19.92 -27.39 19.50
N GLY A 1012 -19.18 -26.35 19.08
CA GLY A 1012 -17.85 -26.52 18.48
C GLY A 1012 -17.87 -27.27 17.14
N ALA A 1013 -19.03 -27.39 16.50
CA ALA A 1013 -19.26 -28.13 15.25
C ALA A 1013 -19.24 -27.15 14.06
N GLU A 1014 -18.04 -26.90 13.52
CA GLU A 1014 -17.88 -26.07 12.33
C GLU A 1014 -18.09 -26.89 11.06
N VAL A 1015 -19.16 -26.60 10.32
CA VAL A 1015 -19.40 -27.18 8.98
C VAL A 1015 -18.46 -26.49 7.98
N VAL A 1016 -17.69 -27.29 7.24
CA VAL A 1016 -16.71 -26.80 6.25
C VAL A 1016 -17.09 -27.12 4.81
N ALA A 1017 -17.92 -28.16 4.61
CA ALA A 1017 -18.41 -28.53 3.29
C ALA A 1017 -19.80 -29.17 3.39
N ILE A 1018 -20.62 -28.95 2.37
CA ILE A 1018 -21.95 -29.57 2.22
C ILE A 1018 -22.00 -30.21 0.84
N HIS A 1019 -22.32 -31.50 0.81
CA HIS A 1019 -22.50 -32.30 -0.39
C HIS A 1019 -24.00 -32.57 -0.53
N PRO A 1020 -24.76 -31.67 -1.18
CA PRO A 1020 -26.22 -31.70 -1.14
C PRO A 1020 -26.81 -32.88 -1.90
N HIS A 1021 -26.16 -33.37 -2.95
CA HIS A 1021 -26.64 -34.53 -3.71
C HIS A 1021 -26.50 -35.85 -2.93
N GLU A 1022 -25.48 -35.97 -2.08
CA GLU A 1022 -25.28 -37.10 -1.17
C GLU A 1022 -26.00 -36.93 0.17
N HIS A 1023 -26.55 -35.75 0.44
CA HIS A 1023 -27.12 -35.33 1.72
C HIS A 1023 -26.12 -35.48 2.87
N ILE A 1024 -24.90 -34.96 2.69
CA ILE A 1024 -23.83 -35.03 3.69
C ILE A 1024 -23.32 -33.63 4.05
N ALA A 1025 -23.16 -33.37 5.34
CA ALA A 1025 -22.44 -32.20 5.86
C ALA A 1025 -21.15 -32.67 6.56
N LEU A 1026 -20.01 -32.05 6.22
CA LEU A 1026 -18.70 -32.36 6.80
C LEU A 1026 -18.28 -31.28 7.79
N LEU A 1027 -17.76 -31.71 8.94
CA LEU A 1027 -17.19 -30.84 9.96
C LEU A 1027 -15.68 -30.69 9.83
N ALA A 1028 -15.14 -29.58 10.33
CA ALA A 1028 -13.71 -29.28 10.35
C ALA A 1028 -12.88 -30.35 11.08
N ASP A 1029 -13.47 -31.00 12.10
CA ASP A 1029 -12.81 -32.05 12.89
C ASP A 1029 -12.85 -33.44 12.22
N GLY A 1030 -13.42 -33.53 11.02
CA GLY A 1030 -13.51 -34.75 10.21
C GLY A 1030 -14.78 -35.58 10.45
N ARG A 1031 -15.64 -35.23 11.42
CA ARG A 1031 -16.96 -35.86 11.56
C ARG A 1031 -17.86 -35.49 10.38
N SER A 1032 -18.75 -36.40 9.98
CA SER A 1032 -19.72 -36.16 8.91
C SER A 1032 -21.12 -36.59 9.33
N TYR A 1033 -22.11 -35.79 8.95
CA TYR A 1033 -23.54 -36.04 9.18
C TYR A 1033 -24.24 -36.32 7.87
N ARG A 1034 -24.96 -37.44 7.78
CA ARG A 1034 -25.87 -37.74 6.67
C ARG A 1034 -27.30 -37.37 7.06
N TYR A 1035 -28.01 -36.61 6.23
CA TYR A 1035 -29.33 -36.07 6.56
C TYR A 1035 -30.43 -36.54 5.60
N GLU A 1036 -31.71 -36.55 6.03
CA GLU A 1036 -32.84 -36.61 5.08
C GLU A 1036 -33.23 -35.21 4.64
N GLN A 1037 -33.30 -34.28 5.58
CA GLN A 1037 -33.65 -32.88 5.35
C GLN A 1037 -32.67 -31.98 6.11
N MET A 1038 -32.37 -30.80 5.56
CA MET A 1038 -31.55 -29.79 6.21
C MET A 1038 -32.33 -28.50 6.43
N ILE A 1039 -32.22 -27.89 7.61
CA ILE A 1039 -32.65 -26.52 7.86
C ILE A 1039 -31.39 -25.67 8.07
N SER A 1040 -31.11 -24.76 7.14
CA SER A 1040 -29.96 -23.86 7.27
C SER A 1040 -30.39 -22.49 7.79
N THR A 1041 -29.69 -22.02 8.83
CA THR A 1041 -29.81 -20.64 9.33
C THR A 1041 -28.57 -19.79 9.04
N LEU A 1042 -27.61 -20.35 8.31
CA LEU A 1042 -26.38 -19.69 7.90
C LEU A 1042 -26.66 -18.57 6.89
N PRO A 1043 -25.77 -17.56 6.78
CA PRO A 1043 -25.87 -16.58 5.70
C PRO A 1043 -25.89 -17.26 4.32
N LEU A 1044 -26.83 -16.90 3.46
CA LEU A 1044 -27.05 -17.58 2.18
C LEU A 1044 -25.80 -17.66 1.28
N PRO A 1045 -24.98 -16.60 1.13
CA PRO A 1045 -23.71 -16.69 0.40
C PRO A 1045 -22.71 -17.64 1.05
N VAL A 1046 -22.68 -17.71 2.38
CA VAL A 1046 -21.80 -18.64 3.12
C VAL A 1046 -22.23 -20.09 2.88
N LEU A 1047 -23.54 -20.36 2.97
CA LEU A 1047 -24.11 -21.68 2.70
C LEU A 1047 -23.75 -22.16 1.29
N LEU A 1048 -23.90 -21.31 0.28
CA LEU A 1048 -23.60 -21.65 -1.11
C LEU A 1048 -22.09 -21.87 -1.33
N ARG A 1049 -21.22 -21.07 -0.69
CA ARG A 1049 -19.77 -21.33 -0.71
C ARG A 1049 -19.39 -22.68 -0.10
N MET A 1050 -20.09 -23.12 0.95
CA MET A 1050 -19.86 -24.44 1.56
C MET A 1050 -20.28 -25.60 0.65
N VAL A 1051 -21.20 -25.37 -0.30
CA VAL A 1051 -21.55 -26.36 -1.34
C VAL A 1051 -20.47 -26.42 -2.42
N GLY A 1052 -19.82 -25.30 -2.74
CA GLY A 1052 -18.66 -25.26 -3.62
C GLY A 1052 -19.01 -25.50 -5.09
N ASP A 1053 -18.26 -26.38 -5.75
CA ASP A 1053 -18.32 -26.59 -7.21
C ASP A 1053 -19.66 -27.16 -7.71
N ASP A 1054 -20.49 -27.69 -6.81
CA ASP A 1054 -21.83 -28.19 -7.14
C ASP A 1054 -22.87 -27.07 -7.36
N VAL A 1055 -22.52 -25.81 -7.04
CA VAL A 1055 -23.42 -24.66 -7.25
C VAL A 1055 -23.45 -24.25 -8.72
N PRO A 1056 -24.63 -24.23 -9.39
CA PRO A 1056 -24.73 -23.77 -10.76
C PRO A 1056 -24.29 -22.31 -10.91
N PRO A 1057 -23.66 -21.93 -12.05
CA PRO A 1057 -23.14 -20.57 -12.24
C PRO A 1057 -24.17 -19.46 -12.02
N GLU A 1058 -25.43 -19.69 -12.40
CA GLU A 1058 -26.53 -18.72 -12.20
C GLU A 1058 -26.84 -18.51 -10.71
N ILE A 1059 -26.78 -19.58 -9.90
CA ILE A 1059 -26.99 -19.51 -8.45
C ILE A 1059 -25.79 -18.87 -7.77
N ALA A 1060 -24.57 -19.18 -8.21
CA ALA A 1060 -23.35 -18.53 -7.72
C ALA A 1060 -23.37 -17.02 -7.99
N ALA A 1061 -23.81 -16.60 -9.18
CA ALA A 1061 -23.98 -15.19 -9.51
C ALA A 1061 -25.06 -14.51 -8.64
N ALA A 1062 -26.21 -15.19 -8.43
CA ALA A 1062 -27.26 -14.70 -7.53
C ALA A 1062 -26.75 -14.53 -6.10
N ALA A 1063 -25.97 -15.49 -5.58
CA ALA A 1063 -25.36 -15.43 -4.25
C ALA A 1063 -24.39 -14.25 -4.10
N ASN A 1064 -23.51 -14.04 -5.08
CA ASN A 1064 -22.54 -12.95 -5.09
C ASN A 1064 -23.21 -11.57 -5.21
N GLY A 1065 -24.41 -11.52 -5.78
CA GLY A 1065 -25.21 -10.30 -5.85
C GLY A 1065 -25.91 -9.91 -4.54
N LEU A 1066 -25.87 -10.74 -3.50
CA LEU A 1066 -26.52 -10.45 -2.22
C LEU A 1066 -25.68 -9.52 -1.34
N ARG A 1067 -26.15 -8.29 -1.17
CA ARG A 1067 -25.45 -7.24 -0.42
C ARG A 1067 -25.83 -7.18 1.05
N HIS A 1068 -24.88 -6.77 1.88
CA HIS A 1068 -25.04 -6.61 3.31
C HIS A 1068 -24.19 -5.45 3.86
N THR A 1069 -24.44 -5.10 5.12
CA THR A 1069 -23.63 -4.19 5.93
C THR A 1069 -23.19 -4.92 7.18
N SER A 1070 -21.96 -4.67 7.59
CA SER A 1070 -21.36 -5.22 8.79
C SER A 1070 -21.45 -4.20 9.93
N VAL A 1071 -21.39 -4.68 11.18
CA VAL A 1071 -21.38 -3.81 12.36
C VAL A 1071 -20.26 -4.24 13.29
N ARG A 1072 -19.41 -3.26 13.66
CA ARG A 1072 -18.45 -3.37 14.75
C ARG A 1072 -19.03 -2.70 15.98
N CYS A 1073 -19.08 -3.43 17.08
CA CYS A 1073 -19.51 -2.91 18.38
C CYS A 1073 -18.30 -2.68 19.27
N VAL A 1074 -18.22 -1.50 19.89
CA VAL A 1074 -17.25 -1.18 20.94
C VAL A 1074 -18.00 -1.08 22.26
N ASN A 1075 -17.73 -2.02 23.15
CA ASN A 1075 -18.35 -2.11 24.47
C ASN A 1075 -17.47 -1.37 25.48
N LEU A 1076 -18.06 -0.48 26.27
CA LEU A 1076 -17.37 0.32 27.28
C LEU A 1076 -18.07 0.20 28.63
N GLY A 1077 -17.33 -0.27 29.64
CA GLY A 1077 -17.77 -0.25 31.04
C GLY A 1077 -17.22 1.00 31.72
N ILE A 1078 -18.10 1.92 32.11
CA ILE A 1078 -17.72 3.20 32.69
C ILE A 1078 -17.85 3.13 34.21
N GLY A 1079 -16.86 3.63 34.94
CA GLY A 1079 -16.81 3.72 36.40
C GLY A 1079 -17.67 4.84 36.98
N ARG A 1080 -18.87 5.02 36.43
CA ARG A 1080 -19.87 5.98 36.92
C ARG A 1080 -21.27 5.43 36.67
N GLU A 1081 -22.10 5.47 37.72
CA GLU A 1081 -23.52 5.12 37.62
C GLU A 1081 -24.32 6.22 36.91
N ALA A 1082 -25.49 5.84 36.38
CA ALA A 1082 -26.48 6.78 35.84
C ALA A 1082 -25.91 7.77 34.80
N LEU A 1083 -25.17 7.27 33.79
CA LEU A 1083 -24.65 8.09 32.69
C LEU A 1083 -25.75 8.88 31.99
N THR A 1084 -26.90 8.21 31.79
CA THR A 1084 -28.14 8.78 31.26
C THR A 1084 -29.30 7.86 31.65
N GLU A 1085 -30.51 8.37 31.57
CA GLU A 1085 -31.80 7.67 31.68
C GLU A 1085 -32.25 6.97 30.37
N LYS A 1086 -31.50 7.14 29.28
CA LYS A 1086 -31.86 6.69 27.92
C LYS A 1086 -31.45 5.24 27.69
N HIS A 1087 -32.24 4.47 26.95
CA HIS A 1087 -31.88 3.10 26.57
C HIS A 1087 -30.99 3.06 25.32
N TRP A 1088 -31.31 3.86 24.30
CA TRP A 1088 -30.44 4.02 23.13
C TRP A 1088 -30.60 5.37 22.45
N ILE A 1089 -29.55 5.78 21.76
CA ILE A 1089 -29.40 7.10 21.18
C ILE A 1089 -28.88 6.97 19.75
N TYR A 1090 -29.54 7.64 18.80
CA TYR A 1090 -29.13 7.71 17.40
C TYR A 1090 -28.29 8.95 17.13
N TYR A 1091 -27.21 8.79 16.37
CA TYR A 1091 -26.25 9.85 16.05
C TYR A 1091 -26.13 10.04 14.53
N PRO A 1092 -26.89 10.97 13.92
CA PRO A 1092 -26.81 11.26 12.48
C PRO A 1092 -25.53 12.00 12.07
N GLU A 1093 -24.84 12.71 12.96
CA GLU A 1093 -23.81 13.71 12.61
C GLU A 1093 -22.38 13.12 12.50
N GLU A 1094 -21.33 13.78 12.99
CA GLU A 1094 -19.93 13.44 12.64
C GLU A 1094 -19.35 12.20 13.36
N THR A 1095 -20.07 11.61 14.32
CA THR A 1095 -19.56 10.44 15.06
C THR A 1095 -19.38 9.22 14.15
N ILE A 1096 -18.41 8.37 14.48
CA ILE A 1096 -18.17 7.09 13.85
C ILE A 1096 -19.30 6.09 14.15
N PHE A 1097 -19.80 6.08 15.39
CA PHE A 1097 -20.95 5.28 15.76
C PHE A 1097 -22.24 5.93 15.26
N HIS A 1098 -23.17 5.10 14.78
CA HIS A 1098 -24.51 5.53 14.39
C HIS A 1098 -25.50 5.40 15.55
N ARG A 1099 -25.22 4.51 16.51
CA ARG A 1099 -26.05 4.27 17.68
C ARG A 1099 -25.20 3.95 18.90
N ILE A 1100 -25.64 4.43 20.06
CA ILE A 1100 -25.19 3.92 21.36
C ILE A 1100 -26.37 3.22 22.04
N PHE A 1101 -26.13 2.02 22.57
CA PHE A 1101 -27.07 1.30 23.44
C PHE A 1101 -26.51 1.28 24.87
N VAL A 1102 -27.31 1.67 25.86
CA VAL A 1102 -26.90 1.74 27.26
C VAL A 1102 -27.40 0.49 27.98
N GLN A 1103 -26.60 -0.57 27.95
CA GLN A 1103 -26.97 -1.89 28.49
C GLN A 1103 -27.35 -1.83 29.98
N GLY A 1104 -26.69 -0.97 30.77
CA GLY A 1104 -27.00 -0.80 32.19
C GLY A 1104 -28.42 -0.31 32.48
N ASN A 1105 -29.09 0.33 31.51
CA ASN A 1105 -30.49 0.76 31.64
C ASN A 1105 -31.48 -0.29 31.12
N ALA A 1106 -31.03 -1.24 30.30
CA ALA A 1106 -31.87 -2.37 29.88
C ALA A 1106 -32.08 -3.37 31.04
N SER A 1107 -31.06 -3.54 31.88
CA SER A 1107 -31.18 -4.19 33.17
C SER A 1107 -30.14 -3.67 34.16
N PRO A 1108 -30.51 -3.41 35.43
CA PRO A 1108 -29.57 -2.99 36.46
C PRO A 1108 -28.52 -4.06 36.80
N PHE A 1109 -28.72 -5.32 36.40
CA PHE A 1109 -27.75 -6.39 36.63
C PHE A 1109 -26.76 -6.58 35.48
N CYS A 1110 -26.84 -5.79 34.41
CA CYS A 1110 -25.83 -5.78 33.35
C CYS A 1110 -24.59 -4.94 33.71
N SER A 1111 -24.60 -4.24 34.84
CA SER A 1111 -23.47 -3.44 35.32
C SER A 1111 -23.19 -3.73 36.79
N PRO A 1112 -21.92 -3.76 37.22
CA PRO A 1112 -21.56 -3.88 38.63
C PRO A 1112 -21.93 -2.58 39.39
N PRO A 1113 -22.10 -2.64 40.72
CA PRO A 1113 -22.29 -1.44 41.53
C PRO A 1113 -21.18 -0.41 41.29
N GLY A 1114 -21.55 0.86 41.11
CA GLY A 1114 -20.61 1.94 40.79
C GLY A 1114 -20.34 2.14 39.29
N GLY A 1115 -20.88 1.30 38.40
CA GLY A 1115 -20.59 1.37 36.97
C GLY A 1115 -21.82 1.36 36.06
N CYS A 1116 -21.61 1.70 34.78
CA CYS A 1116 -22.61 1.65 33.72
C CYS A 1116 -21.98 1.23 32.40
N GLY A 1117 -22.53 0.18 31.78
CA GLY A 1117 -22.09 -0.33 30.47
C GLY A 1117 -22.85 0.31 29.31
N LEU A 1118 -22.11 0.69 28.25
CA LEU A 1118 -22.66 1.11 26.96
C LEU A 1118 -21.95 0.45 25.78
N THR A 1119 -22.64 0.38 24.65
CA THR A 1119 -22.16 -0.23 23.41
C THR A 1119 -22.28 0.78 22.27
N CYS A 1120 -21.16 1.12 21.64
CA CYS A 1120 -21.11 1.95 20.44
C CYS A 1120 -21.20 1.07 19.19
N GLU A 1121 -22.25 1.22 18.40
CA GLU A 1121 -22.48 0.47 17.17
C GLU A 1121 -21.99 1.26 15.95
N ILE A 1122 -21.08 0.67 15.18
CA ILE A 1122 -20.42 1.28 14.02
C ILE A 1122 -20.65 0.40 12.80
N SER A 1123 -21.39 0.91 11.82
CA SER A 1123 -21.57 0.19 10.56
C SER A 1123 -20.33 0.35 9.69
N TYR A 1124 -19.99 -0.69 8.96
CA TYR A 1124 -18.97 -0.67 7.90
C TYR A 1124 -19.37 -1.61 6.77
N SER A 1125 -18.72 -1.44 5.62
CA SER A 1125 -18.82 -2.34 4.47
C SER A 1125 -17.47 -2.36 3.76
N ASP A 1126 -17.25 -3.29 2.84
CA ASP A 1126 -15.98 -3.36 2.08
C ASP A 1126 -15.70 -2.05 1.33
N LYS A 1127 -16.76 -1.36 0.87
CA LYS A 1127 -16.69 -0.05 0.21
C LYS A 1127 -16.48 1.12 1.19
N MET A 1128 -16.92 0.99 2.43
CA MET A 1128 -16.77 1.99 3.49
C MET A 1128 -16.25 1.30 4.76
N PRO A 1129 -14.95 0.94 4.79
CA PRO A 1129 -14.36 0.21 5.90
C PRO A 1129 -14.26 1.09 7.15
N LEU A 1130 -13.95 0.46 8.28
CA LEU A 1130 -13.62 1.18 9.50
C LEU A 1130 -12.36 2.05 9.26
N PRO A 1131 -12.34 3.30 9.72
CA PRO A 1131 -11.21 4.21 9.53
C PRO A 1131 -9.97 3.81 10.35
N VAL A 1132 -10.18 3.06 11.44
CA VAL A 1132 -9.16 2.51 12.34
C VAL A 1132 -9.70 1.22 12.96
N GLU A 1133 -8.81 0.34 13.43
CA GLU A 1133 -9.18 -0.93 14.06
C GLU A 1133 -8.48 -1.14 15.42
N GLY A 1134 -8.86 -2.21 16.13
CA GLY A 1134 -8.23 -2.60 17.39
C GLY A 1134 -8.34 -1.50 18.45
N GLN A 1135 -7.26 -1.27 19.20
CA GLN A 1135 -7.24 -0.27 20.26
C GLN A 1135 -7.53 1.15 19.75
N ALA A 1136 -7.08 1.51 18.55
CA ALA A 1136 -7.31 2.83 17.99
C ALA A 1136 -8.81 3.12 17.76
N LEU A 1137 -9.62 2.10 17.47
CA LEU A 1137 -11.07 2.23 17.37
C LEU A 1137 -11.72 2.45 18.74
N ILE A 1138 -11.27 1.74 19.78
CA ILE A 1138 -11.72 1.92 21.16
C ILE A 1138 -11.43 3.36 21.61
N ASP A 1139 -10.20 3.83 21.41
CA ASP A 1139 -9.76 5.17 21.79
C ASP A 1139 -10.57 6.25 21.07
N ARG A 1140 -10.86 6.04 19.78
CA ARG A 1140 -11.72 6.94 19.01
C ARG A 1140 -13.16 6.96 19.54
N CYS A 1141 -13.74 5.81 19.86
CA CYS A 1141 -15.07 5.75 20.46
C CYS A 1141 -15.13 6.48 21.80
N ILE A 1142 -14.13 6.30 22.67
CA ILE A 1142 -14.04 7.02 23.96
C ILE A 1142 -13.98 8.53 23.71
N ALA A 1143 -13.10 8.98 22.81
CA ALA A 1143 -12.96 10.41 22.48
C ALA A 1143 -14.26 11.00 21.95
N GLU A 1144 -14.96 10.30 21.07
CA GLU A 1144 -16.23 10.76 20.52
C GLU A 1144 -17.39 10.67 21.53
N CYS A 1145 -17.39 9.71 22.45
CA CYS A 1145 -18.31 9.66 23.58
C CYS A 1145 -18.12 10.88 24.50
N ILE A 1146 -16.87 11.30 24.76
CA ILE A 1146 -16.58 12.54 25.48
C ILE A 1146 -17.06 13.75 24.67
N MET A 1147 -16.81 13.78 23.37
CA MET A 1147 -17.21 14.87 22.47
C MET A 1147 -18.72 15.11 22.47
N VAL A 1148 -19.53 14.04 22.43
CA VAL A 1148 -21.00 14.14 22.48
C VAL A 1148 -21.55 14.29 23.90
N GLY A 1149 -20.69 14.23 24.92
CA GLY A 1149 -21.01 14.43 26.32
C GLY A 1149 -21.82 13.30 26.95
N ILE A 1150 -21.71 12.06 26.45
CA ILE A 1150 -22.33 10.89 27.11
C ILE A 1150 -21.47 10.38 28.29
N ILE A 1151 -20.15 10.61 28.21
CA ILE A 1151 -19.20 10.43 29.32
C ILE A 1151 -18.33 11.69 29.45
N ASN A 1152 -17.70 11.86 30.59
CA ASN A 1152 -16.77 12.96 30.88
C ASN A 1152 -15.32 12.50 30.70
N ALA A 1153 -14.38 13.44 30.55
CA ALA A 1153 -12.95 13.13 30.40
C ALA A 1153 -12.32 12.53 31.68
N ASP A 1154 -12.94 12.74 32.85
CA ASP A 1154 -12.53 12.18 34.14
C ASP A 1154 -13.25 10.85 34.49
N ASP A 1155 -14.18 10.40 33.64
CA ASP A 1155 -14.79 9.08 33.80
C ASP A 1155 -13.76 7.97 33.55
N VAL A 1156 -13.64 7.05 34.50
CA VAL A 1156 -12.72 5.92 34.39
C VAL A 1156 -13.34 4.83 33.51
N ILE A 1157 -12.63 4.41 32.47
CA ILE A 1157 -12.99 3.22 31.69
C ILE A 1157 -12.51 1.99 32.45
N LEU A 1158 -13.46 1.19 32.97
CA LEU A 1158 -13.18 -0.01 33.75
C LEU A 1158 -12.90 -1.22 32.86
N THR A 1159 -13.58 -1.30 31.71
CA THR A 1159 -13.36 -2.36 30.73
C THR A 1159 -13.74 -1.88 29.33
N ALA A 1160 -13.09 -2.43 28.31
CA ALA A 1160 -13.40 -2.18 26.92
C ALA A 1160 -13.21 -3.44 26.08
N SER A 1161 -14.17 -3.75 25.21
CA SER A 1161 -14.07 -4.89 24.30
C SER A 1161 -14.71 -4.59 22.94
N GLN A 1162 -14.47 -5.46 21.96
CA GLN A 1162 -15.05 -5.37 20.63
C GLN A 1162 -15.80 -6.64 20.28
N ALA A 1163 -16.91 -6.49 19.56
CA ALA A 1163 -17.63 -7.58 18.93
C ALA A 1163 -17.88 -7.24 17.45
N ASP A 1164 -17.60 -8.19 16.57
CA ASP A 1164 -17.76 -8.01 15.13
C ASP A 1164 -18.92 -8.84 14.59
N ILE A 1165 -19.78 -8.20 13.80
CA ILE A 1165 -20.94 -8.82 13.16
C ILE A 1165 -20.79 -8.60 11.64
N PRO A 1166 -20.13 -9.53 10.92
CA PRO A 1166 -19.82 -9.37 9.51
C PRO A 1166 -21.07 -9.31 8.64
N TYR A 1167 -22.10 -10.10 8.97
CA TYR A 1167 -23.43 -10.00 8.37
C TYR A 1167 -24.36 -9.40 9.41
N ALA A 1168 -24.47 -8.07 9.47
CA ALA A 1168 -25.35 -7.40 10.42
C ALA A 1168 -26.69 -7.06 9.75
N TYR A 1169 -26.68 -6.27 8.67
CA TYR A 1169 -27.87 -5.83 7.95
C TYR A 1169 -27.89 -6.36 6.53
N VAL A 1170 -28.99 -6.99 6.12
CA VAL A 1170 -29.22 -7.34 4.71
C VAL A 1170 -29.67 -6.10 3.95
N ILE A 1171 -29.12 -5.88 2.76
CA ILE A 1171 -29.49 -4.74 1.91
C ILE A 1171 -30.66 -5.13 1.00
N TYR A 1172 -31.72 -4.32 1.05
CA TYR A 1172 -32.85 -4.42 0.14
C TYR A 1172 -32.56 -3.57 -1.10
N ASP A 1173 -31.75 -4.11 -2.01
CA ASP A 1173 -31.61 -3.55 -3.34
C ASP A 1173 -32.65 -4.15 -4.31
N HIS A 1174 -32.69 -3.61 -5.53
CA HIS A 1174 -33.65 -4.02 -6.56
C HIS A 1174 -33.41 -5.43 -7.12
N ALA A 1175 -32.25 -6.05 -6.90
CA ALA A 1175 -31.93 -7.39 -7.40
C ALA A 1175 -32.16 -8.49 -6.35
N ARG A 1176 -32.21 -8.12 -5.06
CA ARG A 1176 -32.31 -9.02 -3.92
C ARG A 1176 -33.41 -10.07 -4.06
N GLU A 1177 -34.64 -9.65 -4.34
CA GLU A 1177 -35.80 -10.55 -4.40
C GLU A 1177 -35.59 -11.67 -5.43
N HIS A 1178 -35.10 -11.31 -6.61
CA HIS A 1178 -34.80 -12.27 -7.67
C HIS A 1178 -33.67 -13.24 -7.26
N ASN A 1179 -32.57 -12.70 -6.73
CA ASN A 1179 -31.41 -13.49 -6.33
C ASN A 1179 -31.76 -14.50 -5.22
N VAL A 1180 -32.52 -14.08 -4.21
CA VAL A 1180 -33.00 -14.95 -3.13
C VAL A 1180 -33.94 -16.02 -3.67
N ALA A 1181 -34.86 -15.67 -4.57
CA ALA A 1181 -35.81 -16.61 -5.16
C ALA A 1181 -35.10 -17.73 -5.94
N LEU A 1182 -34.09 -17.39 -6.75
CA LEU A 1182 -33.28 -18.35 -7.49
C LEU A 1182 -32.57 -19.33 -6.54
N ALA A 1183 -31.81 -18.80 -5.57
CA ALA A 1183 -31.06 -19.63 -4.62
C ALA A 1183 -31.99 -20.53 -3.78
N ARG A 1184 -33.12 -19.99 -3.31
CA ARG A 1184 -34.12 -20.74 -2.54
C ARG A 1184 -34.74 -21.86 -3.35
N ALA A 1185 -35.14 -21.60 -4.60
CA ALA A 1185 -35.75 -22.60 -5.46
C ALA A 1185 -34.80 -23.77 -5.73
N TRP A 1186 -33.51 -23.48 -5.95
CA TRP A 1186 -32.50 -24.50 -6.17
C TRP A 1186 -32.21 -25.32 -4.91
N LEU A 1187 -31.96 -24.68 -3.77
CA LEU A 1187 -31.69 -25.39 -2.51
C LEU A 1187 -32.88 -26.24 -2.04
N GLN A 1188 -34.11 -25.80 -2.31
CA GLN A 1188 -35.31 -26.57 -1.98
C GLN A 1188 -35.41 -27.88 -2.79
N GLN A 1189 -34.85 -27.94 -4.00
CA GLN A 1189 -34.76 -29.19 -4.79
C GLN A 1189 -33.75 -30.18 -4.22
N LEU A 1190 -32.90 -29.72 -3.30
CA LEU A 1190 -31.83 -30.48 -2.65
C LEU A 1190 -32.15 -30.75 -1.17
N ASP A 1191 -33.42 -30.68 -0.79
CA ASP A 1191 -33.91 -30.91 0.56
C ASP A 1191 -33.30 -29.97 1.63
N ILE A 1192 -32.87 -28.78 1.21
CA ILE A 1192 -32.34 -27.72 2.08
C ILE A 1192 -33.38 -26.59 2.20
N THR A 1193 -33.91 -26.42 3.42
CA THR A 1193 -34.85 -25.35 3.77
C THR A 1193 -34.10 -24.17 4.39
N LEU A 1194 -34.24 -22.99 3.78
CA LEU A 1194 -33.71 -21.73 4.32
C LEU A 1194 -34.63 -21.18 5.41
N ALA A 1195 -34.06 -20.73 6.52
CA ALA A 1195 -34.81 -20.13 7.62
C ALA A 1195 -34.02 -19.02 8.33
N GLY A 1196 -34.68 -17.90 8.64
CA GLY A 1196 -34.12 -16.84 9.48
C GLY A 1196 -33.39 -15.73 8.71
N ARG A 1197 -32.93 -14.71 9.45
CA ARG A 1197 -32.46 -13.40 8.93
C ARG A 1197 -31.49 -13.52 7.74
N TYR A 1198 -30.43 -14.32 7.91
CA TYR A 1198 -29.34 -14.37 6.93
C TYR A 1198 -29.49 -15.51 5.92
N SER A 1199 -30.27 -16.55 6.23
CA SER A 1199 -30.51 -17.65 5.29
C SER A 1199 -31.60 -17.27 4.28
N GLU A 1200 -32.64 -16.59 4.75
CA GLU A 1200 -33.71 -16.07 3.89
C GLU A 1200 -33.37 -14.69 3.29
N TRP A 1201 -32.28 -14.07 3.75
CA TRP A 1201 -31.84 -12.73 3.36
C TRP A 1201 -32.89 -11.63 3.60
N GLU A 1202 -33.58 -11.75 4.73
CA GLU A 1202 -34.65 -10.85 5.16
C GLU A 1202 -34.27 -10.11 6.45
N TYR A 1203 -34.68 -8.86 6.58
CA TYR A 1203 -34.48 -8.10 7.82
C TYR A 1203 -35.48 -8.59 8.87
N TYR A 1204 -35.01 -9.43 9.80
CA TYR A 1204 -35.76 -9.96 10.92
C TYR A 1204 -35.30 -9.41 12.27
N ASN A 1205 -36.26 -9.21 13.17
CA ASN A 1205 -36.00 -9.10 14.61
C ASN A 1205 -36.08 -10.51 15.25
N SER A 1206 -35.82 -10.63 16.55
CA SER A 1206 -35.78 -11.94 17.24
C SER A 1206 -37.12 -12.69 17.24
N ASP A 1207 -38.24 -11.97 17.30
CA ASP A 1207 -39.60 -12.52 17.20
C ASP A 1207 -39.84 -13.21 15.85
N HIS A 1208 -39.50 -12.55 14.75
CA HIS A 1208 -39.57 -13.11 13.40
C HIS A 1208 -38.61 -14.28 13.23
N ALA A 1209 -37.43 -14.21 13.85
CA ALA A 1209 -36.46 -15.30 13.83
C ALA A 1209 -37.00 -16.57 14.52
N PHE A 1210 -37.75 -16.45 15.62
CA PHE A 1210 -38.44 -17.57 16.26
C PHE A 1210 -39.51 -18.15 15.35
N LEU A 1211 -40.39 -17.29 14.80
CA LEU A 1211 -41.44 -17.75 13.89
C LEU A 1211 -40.88 -18.46 12.65
N ALA A 1212 -39.79 -17.94 12.07
CA ALA A 1212 -39.11 -18.58 10.93
C ALA A 1212 -38.61 -19.99 11.28
N GLY A 1213 -38.05 -20.18 12.48
CA GLY A 1213 -37.59 -21.49 12.95
C GLY A 1213 -38.75 -22.48 13.11
N LYS A 1214 -39.83 -22.04 13.75
CA LYS A 1214 -41.09 -22.80 13.88
C LYS A 1214 -41.64 -23.22 12.52
N HIS A 1215 -41.82 -22.27 11.61
CA HIS A 1215 -42.39 -22.53 10.29
C HIS A 1215 -41.52 -23.48 9.46
N ALA A 1216 -40.19 -23.35 9.53
CA ALA A 1216 -39.28 -24.27 8.86
C ALA A 1216 -39.42 -25.70 9.38
N ALA A 1217 -39.45 -25.89 10.70
CA ALA A 1217 -39.65 -27.21 11.31
C ALA A 1217 -41.01 -27.83 10.95
N GLU A 1218 -42.09 -27.04 10.99
CA GLU A 1218 -43.44 -27.46 10.61
C GLU A 1218 -43.51 -27.85 9.13
N LYS A 1219 -42.89 -27.05 8.23
CA LYS A 1219 -42.84 -27.32 6.79
C LYS A 1219 -42.12 -28.63 6.47
N VAL A 1220 -40.95 -28.86 7.06
CA VAL A 1220 -40.17 -30.10 6.84
C VAL A 1220 -40.92 -31.31 7.40
N THR A 1221 -41.54 -31.18 8.58
CA THR A 1221 -42.33 -32.27 9.20
C THR A 1221 -43.58 -32.63 8.39
N ALA A 1222 -44.27 -31.63 7.82
CA ALA A 1222 -45.45 -31.83 6.98
C ALA A 1222 -45.09 -32.51 5.65
N GLY A 1223 -43.97 -32.14 5.02
CA GLY A 1223 -43.46 -32.79 3.80
C GLY A 1223 -43.18 -34.28 4.00
N ARG A 1224 -42.62 -34.66 5.15
CA ARG A 1224 -42.33 -36.07 5.50
C ARG A 1224 -43.61 -36.91 5.63
N ARG A 1225 -44.70 -36.36 6.17
CA ARG A 1225 -45.99 -37.08 6.31
C ARG A 1225 -46.69 -37.37 4.98
N LEU A 1226 -46.46 -36.56 3.94
CA LEU A 1226 -47.04 -36.75 2.60
C LEU A 1226 -46.30 -37.83 1.78
N HIS A 1227 -45.00 -38.06 2.04
CA HIS A 1227 -44.24 -39.15 1.40
C HIS A 1227 -44.48 -40.53 2.03
N VAL A 1228 -44.88 -40.61 3.31
CA VAL A 1228 -45.15 -41.90 3.99
C VAL A 1228 -46.55 -42.44 3.70
N THR A 1229 -47.51 -41.61 3.26
CA THR A 1229 -48.89 -42.05 2.94
C THR A 1229 -49.14 -42.31 1.44
N GLY A 1230 -48.13 -42.11 0.59
CA GLY A 1230 -48.21 -42.31 -0.86
C GLY A 1230 -47.44 -43.54 -1.40
N ALA A 1231 -47.00 -44.45 -0.53
CA ALA A 1231 -46.34 -45.71 -0.88
C ALA A 1231 -47.29 -46.91 -0.82
#